data_AF-A0A662XWI2-F1
#
_entry.id   AF-A0A662XWI2-F1
#
_cell.length_a   1.000
_cell.length_b   1.000
_cell.length_c   1.000
_cell.angle_alpha   90.00
_cell.angle_beta   90.00
_cell.angle_gamma   90.00
#
_symmetry.space_group_name_H-M   'P 1'
#
loop_
_entity.id
_entity.type
_entity.pdbx_description
1 polymer ?
#
loop_
_entity_poly.entity_id
_entity_poly.type
_entity_poly.pdbx_seq_one_letter_code
_entity_poly.pdbx_strand_id
1 'polypeptide(L)'
;MIVMFTAETLQLIQMYPTTAGAFYEASHGHELLDALGSGRAMPQTDGFGVDDEKDEEAMGTLLQETKDRIDRMPPSDSLVQWINFQRRRGADTGSAIEPSDPKATTNHSSGTAKPGVSSTSASPEKPLSANTRTGAKVRVKDKRKEFKPIKYLQDLRAVIASPGVMLKLLCHTSAEAQAEYDRIRSTEAGSSASGATENSTTATMLSPSAQLQLKSYFKLGPRIMNLPPDIVSRDAFVLNDFDSLYAYVIYLYLFHPNYVAPGMELSPRYRLNYGFLTPQWQKVKTSLLENDCDLFAQQQFYIFLSKMKRINLQFLRFAEICKAVGQIAHRHEKAVTRETYNDFCRRVLGKDSSISVALEKETLASWVALPATKILSLCENEDEFHQIEQVFKDNVLDLIKIFRIYGSAAGGKGILEQEFLKVMTKAGVTNKKNILRAHLQLIYQQSRQTNGGLLVDGIGGGADGNAVGSTTTEDEEEDVDDRGATPNEFFEALTRVAHHNYLKQRDSAGQMANFMAISGNGSLGNAAGSSLLSCVVDLVVDKVVPLTKKFQEQGLTFKKQMIHPDVQHVCKSQENKLKRVFNTYSQKNKNPQSRGKLLDLSDFEGLLKDRRLIDALFPHGKIKQLVAFVQQDGEIANTASSINGYDAESEFVFSEFVEALSAIAVYRNANPYLPFAKKLETFFEEYF
;
A
#
# COMPACT_ATOMS: atom_id res chain seq x y z
N MET A 1 9.48 6.12 -37.44
CA MET A 1 8.27 6.85 -36.99
C MET A 1 7.23 5.88 -36.45
N ILE A 2 6.59 5.05 -37.30
CA ILE A 2 5.66 3.99 -36.84
C ILE A 2 6.33 3.16 -35.75
N VAL A 3 7.52 2.62 -36.02
CA VAL A 3 8.32 1.82 -35.07
C VAL A 3 8.61 2.51 -33.73
N MET A 4 8.74 3.85 -33.70
CA MET A 4 9.02 4.58 -32.47
C MET A 4 7.74 4.85 -31.67
N PHE A 5 6.69 5.34 -32.34
CA PHE A 5 5.40 5.63 -31.71
C PHE A 5 4.78 4.34 -31.15
N THR A 6 4.96 3.22 -31.87
CA THR A 6 4.57 1.89 -31.39
C THR A 6 5.42 1.46 -30.20
N ALA A 7 6.73 1.73 -30.18
CA ALA A 7 7.58 1.35 -29.06
C ALA A 7 7.24 2.13 -27.78
N GLU A 8 6.96 3.43 -27.87
CA GLU A 8 6.53 4.26 -26.73
C GLU A 8 5.16 3.81 -26.21
N THR A 9 4.21 3.61 -27.11
CA THR A 9 2.85 3.15 -26.73
C THR A 9 2.90 1.79 -26.07
N LEU A 10 3.66 0.83 -26.64
CA LEU A 10 3.84 -0.50 -26.06
C LEU A 10 4.55 -0.45 -24.69
N GLN A 11 5.52 0.46 -24.51
CA GLN A 11 6.15 0.67 -23.21
C GLN A 11 5.18 1.24 -22.18
N LEU A 12 4.37 2.24 -22.55
CA LEU A 12 3.34 2.82 -21.67
C LEU A 12 2.29 1.78 -21.28
N ILE A 13 1.90 0.91 -22.20
CA ILE A 13 1.01 -0.24 -21.93
C ILE A 13 1.63 -1.21 -20.93
N GLN A 14 2.91 -1.54 -21.10
CA GLN A 14 3.63 -2.42 -20.17
C GLN A 14 3.85 -1.77 -18.81
N MET A 15 4.03 -0.45 -18.78
CA MET A 15 4.23 0.33 -17.56
C MET A 15 2.94 0.52 -16.77
N TYR A 16 1.81 0.71 -17.45
CA TYR A 16 0.48 0.84 -16.87
C TYR A 16 -0.50 -0.20 -17.42
N PRO A 17 -0.29 -1.49 -17.11
CA PRO A 17 -1.07 -2.57 -17.69
C PRO A 17 -2.57 -2.47 -17.35
N THR A 18 -2.90 -1.96 -16.17
CA THR A 18 -4.29 -1.89 -15.67
C THR A 18 -5.11 -0.72 -16.22
N THR A 19 -4.45 0.27 -16.83
CA THR A 19 -5.08 1.49 -17.36
C THR A 19 -4.76 1.64 -18.84
N ALA A 20 -3.53 2.03 -19.21
CA ALA A 20 -3.12 2.19 -20.60
C ALA A 20 -3.22 0.87 -21.39
N GLY A 21 -2.82 -0.26 -20.79
CA GLY A 21 -2.93 -1.57 -21.41
C GLY A 21 -4.37 -1.99 -21.66
N ALA A 22 -5.20 -1.96 -20.62
CA ALA A 22 -6.62 -2.26 -20.72
C ALA A 22 -7.35 -1.33 -21.72
N PHE A 23 -7.04 -0.03 -21.74
CA PHE A 23 -7.58 0.91 -22.71
C PHE A 23 -7.17 0.55 -24.14
N TYR A 24 -5.89 0.26 -24.36
CA TYR A 24 -5.36 -0.09 -25.68
C TYR A 24 -5.98 -1.39 -26.21
N GLU A 25 -6.16 -2.39 -25.36
CA GLU A 25 -6.84 -3.63 -25.69
C GLU A 25 -8.31 -3.38 -26.04
N ALA A 26 -9.04 -2.65 -25.19
CA ALA A 26 -10.45 -2.29 -25.44
C ALA A 26 -10.66 -1.41 -26.68
N SER A 27 -9.64 -0.64 -27.08
CA SER A 27 -9.67 0.20 -28.28
C SER A 27 -9.19 -0.53 -29.54
N HIS A 28 -9.01 -1.87 -29.48
CA HIS A 28 -8.49 -2.70 -30.57
C HIS A 28 -7.10 -2.27 -31.06
N GLY A 29 -6.28 -1.70 -30.18
CA GLY A 29 -4.95 -1.22 -30.53
C GLY A 29 -4.04 -2.35 -31.05
N HIS A 30 -4.14 -3.56 -30.51
CA HIS A 30 -3.34 -4.71 -30.98
C HIS A 30 -3.70 -5.12 -32.41
N GLU A 31 -5.00 -5.19 -32.72
CA GLU A 31 -5.50 -5.56 -34.04
C GLU A 31 -5.12 -4.50 -35.09
N LEU A 32 -5.23 -3.21 -34.73
CA LEU A 32 -4.79 -2.10 -35.58
C LEU A 32 -3.28 -2.14 -35.82
N LEU A 33 -2.49 -2.41 -34.77
CA LEU A 33 -1.03 -2.52 -34.89
C LEU A 33 -0.63 -3.69 -35.79
N ASP A 34 -1.28 -4.84 -35.66
CA ASP A 34 -1.02 -6.03 -36.48
C ASP A 34 -1.46 -5.80 -37.94
N ALA A 35 -2.59 -5.13 -38.17
CA ALA A 35 -3.05 -4.73 -39.50
C ALA A 35 -2.04 -3.79 -40.18
N LEU A 36 -1.60 -2.76 -39.47
CA LEU A 36 -0.58 -1.81 -39.95
C LEU A 36 0.79 -2.49 -40.17
N GLY A 37 1.18 -3.41 -39.30
CA GLY A 37 2.44 -4.15 -39.39
C GLY A 37 2.47 -5.17 -40.53
N SER A 38 1.34 -5.82 -40.81
CA SER A 38 1.19 -6.79 -41.90
C SER A 38 0.90 -6.17 -43.27
N GLY A 39 0.58 -4.87 -43.31
CA GLY A 39 0.17 -4.16 -44.52
C GLY A 39 -1.20 -4.60 -45.05
N ARG A 40 -2.00 -5.28 -44.23
CA ARG A 40 -3.36 -5.72 -44.57
C ARG A 40 -4.36 -4.75 -43.95
N ALA A 41 -5.30 -4.24 -44.75
CA ALA A 41 -6.48 -3.58 -44.19
C ALA A 41 -7.33 -4.63 -43.45
N MET A 42 -7.73 -4.36 -42.20
CA MET A 42 -8.71 -5.22 -41.50
C MET A 42 -9.95 -5.51 -42.39
N PRO A 43 -10.46 -6.75 -42.37
CA PRO A 43 -11.69 -7.10 -43.07
C PRO A 43 -12.90 -6.38 -42.46
N GLN A 44 -13.84 -5.94 -43.31
CA GLN A 44 -15.08 -5.25 -42.92
C GLN A 44 -16.09 -6.12 -42.12
N THR A 45 -15.73 -7.37 -41.82
CA THR A 45 -16.66 -8.37 -41.30
C THR A 45 -16.90 -8.26 -39.80
N ASP A 46 -15.99 -7.63 -39.05
CA ASP A 46 -16.27 -7.17 -37.70
C ASP A 46 -16.80 -5.75 -37.83
N GLY A 47 -17.90 -5.39 -37.18
CA GLY A 47 -18.60 -4.09 -37.29
C GLY A 47 -17.81 -2.83 -36.89
N PHE A 48 -16.49 -2.89 -36.95
CA PHE A 48 -15.48 -1.87 -36.69
C PHE A 48 -15.21 -1.06 -37.96
N GLY A 49 -15.36 0.27 -37.91
CA GLY A 49 -15.16 1.16 -39.06
C GLY A 49 -16.28 1.15 -40.10
N VAL A 50 -17.49 0.69 -39.73
CA VAL A 50 -18.72 0.90 -40.53
C VAL A 50 -19.35 2.26 -40.19
N ASP A 51 -19.10 2.74 -38.97
CA ASP A 51 -19.61 4.00 -38.42
C ASP A 51 -18.49 4.69 -37.63
N ASP A 52 -17.71 5.55 -38.32
CA ASP A 52 -16.56 6.24 -37.75
C ASP A 52 -16.96 7.11 -36.54
N GLU A 53 -18.17 7.69 -36.54
CA GLU A 53 -18.66 8.53 -35.45
C GLU A 53 -18.90 7.71 -34.18
N LYS A 54 -19.51 6.53 -34.32
CA LYS A 54 -19.76 5.63 -33.19
C LYS A 54 -18.48 5.08 -32.58
N ASP A 55 -17.49 4.78 -33.42
CA ASP A 55 -16.18 4.31 -32.99
C ASP A 55 -15.39 5.40 -32.23
N GLU A 56 -15.47 6.66 -32.68
CA GLU A 56 -14.91 7.81 -31.98
C GLU A 56 -15.60 8.05 -30.63
N GLU A 57 -16.94 7.96 -30.57
CA GLU A 57 -17.72 8.09 -29.33
C GLU A 57 -17.38 7.00 -28.32
N ALA A 58 -17.26 5.75 -28.77
CA ALA A 58 -16.86 4.62 -27.94
C ALA A 58 -15.45 4.81 -27.36
N MET A 59 -14.49 5.21 -28.19
CA MET A 59 -13.12 5.50 -27.74
C MET A 59 -13.09 6.67 -26.73
N GLY A 60 -13.90 7.72 -26.97
CA GLY A 60 -14.05 8.84 -26.05
C GLY A 60 -14.58 8.40 -24.68
N THR A 61 -15.59 7.54 -24.67
CA THR A 61 -16.19 6.97 -23.45
C THR A 61 -15.18 6.11 -22.69
N LEU A 62 -14.49 5.20 -23.37
CA LEU A 62 -13.44 4.36 -22.77
C LEU A 62 -12.31 5.19 -22.16
N LEU A 63 -11.89 6.26 -22.84
CA LEU A 63 -10.87 7.17 -22.34
C LEU A 63 -11.35 7.90 -21.09
N GLN A 64 -12.61 8.34 -21.04
CA GLN A 64 -13.17 9.01 -19.87
C GLN A 64 -13.30 8.05 -18.68
N GLU A 65 -13.79 6.84 -18.88
CA GLU A 65 -13.85 5.80 -17.84
C GLU A 65 -12.45 5.47 -17.29
N THR A 66 -11.45 5.42 -18.17
CA THR A 66 -10.06 5.19 -17.76
C THR A 66 -9.51 6.37 -16.95
N LYS A 67 -9.82 7.61 -17.33
CA LYS A 67 -9.46 8.81 -16.55
C LYS A 67 -10.10 8.79 -15.17
N ASP A 68 -11.39 8.46 -15.08
CA ASP A 68 -12.12 8.36 -13.81
C ASP A 68 -11.56 7.24 -12.93
N ARG A 69 -11.14 6.13 -13.53
CA ARG A 69 -10.43 5.05 -12.84
C ARG A 69 -9.12 5.55 -12.23
N ILE A 70 -8.28 6.25 -13.00
CA ILE A 70 -7.01 6.82 -12.51
C ILE A 70 -7.26 7.82 -11.37
N ASP A 71 -8.32 8.61 -11.45
CA ASP A 71 -8.70 9.57 -10.41
C ASP A 71 -9.11 8.91 -9.08
N ARG A 72 -9.64 7.68 -9.14
CA ARG A 72 -10.04 6.89 -7.97
C ARG A 72 -8.91 6.01 -7.44
N MET A 73 -7.90 5.71 -8.26
CA MET A 73 -6.76 4.88 -7.86
C MET A 73 -5.86 5.65 -6.87
N PRO A 74 -5.37 4.98 -5.80
CA PRO A 74 -4.26 5.49 -5.00
C PRO A 74 -3.06 5.80 -5.92
N PRO A 75 -2.47 7.01 -5.86
CA PRO A 75 -1.32 7.33 -6.70
C PRO A 75 -0.09 6.46 -6.39
N SER A 76 0.00 5.89 -5.20
CA SER A 76 0.94 4.80 -4.88
C SER A 76 0.88 3.63 -5.86
N ASP A 77 -0.30 3.28 -6.37
CA ASP A 77 -0.47 2.17 -7.31
C ASP A 77 0.16 2.49 -8.66
N SER A 78 0.14 3.77 -9.05
CA SER A 78 0.81 4.24 -10.27
C SER A 78 2.32 4.09 -10.14
N LEU A 79 2.87 4.41 -8.97
CA LEU A 79 4.29 4.22 -8.66
C LEU A 79 4.65 2.74 -8.57
N VAL A 80 3.83 1.91 -7.94
CA VAL A 80 4.05 0.45 -7.86
C VAL A 80 4.09 -0.17 -9.27
N GLN A 81 3.16 0.20 -10.14
CA GLN A 81 3.16 -0.23 -11.55
C GLN A 81 4.44 0.20 -12.28
N TRP A 82 4.84 1.47 -12.12
CA TRP A 82 6.09 1.98 -12.68
C TRP A 82 7.34 1.23 -12.16
N ILE A 83 7.45 1.02 -10.85
CA ILE A 83 8.59 0.29 -10.24
C ILE A 83 8.62 -1.16 -10.74
N ASN A 84 7.47 -1.82 -10.81
CA ASN A 84 7.39 -3.18 -11.32
C ASN A 84 7.90 -3.27 -12.77
N PHE A 85 7.52 -2.30 -13.60
CA PHE A 85 8.04 -2.18 -14.96
C PHE A 85 9.56 -1.98 -14.98
N GLN A 86 10.11 -1.03 -14.22
CA GLN A 86 11.55 -0.78 -14.17
C GLN A 86 12.35 -1.99 -13.68
N ARG A 87 11.85 -2.70 -12.66
CA ARG A 87 12.51 -3.90 -12.13
C ARG A 87 12.46 -5.08 -13.11
N ARG A 88 11.32 -5.31 -13.77
CA ARG A 88 11.17 -6.35 -14.81
C ARG A 88 12.14 -6.09 -15.94
N ARG A 89 12.16 -4.86 -16.44
CA ARG A 89 13.07 -4.40 -17.47
C ARG A 89 14.53 -4.63 -17.08
N GLY A 90 14.90 -4.28 -15.84
CA GLY A 90 16.24 -4.50 -15.32
C GLY A 90 16.68 -5.97 -15.33
N ALA A 91 15.76 -6.88 -14.97
CA ALA A 91 16.00 -8.31 -15.03
C ALA A 91 16.22 -8.82 -16.46
N ASP A 92 15.50 -8.26 -17.44
CA ASP A 92 15.65 -8.64 -18.85
C ASP A 92 16.96 -8.10 -19.46
N THR A 93 17.36 -6.86 -19.14
CA THR A 93 18.65 -6.30 -19.61
C THR A 93 19.87 -6.94 -18.95
N GLY A 94 19.80 -7.30 -17.67
CA GLY A 94 20.91 -7.91 -16.95
C GLY A 94 21.26 -9.33 -17.42
N SER A 95 20.31 -10.04 -18.03
CA SER A 95 20.54 -11.37 -18.61
C SER A 95 21.20 -11.33 -20.00
N ALA A 96 21.25 -10.17 -20.65
CA ALA A 96 21.77 -10.02 -22.01
C ALA A 96 23.26 -9.62 -22.06
N ILE A 97 23.84 -9.24 -20.91
CA ILE A 97 25.22 -8.72 -20.80
C ILE A 97 26.01 -9.63 -19.85
N GLU A 98 26.18 -10.90 -20.20
CA GLU A 98 27.37 -11.64 -19.76
C GLU A 98 28.39 -11.64 -20.91
N PRO A 99 29.63 -11.18 -20.68
CA PRO A 99 30.65 -11.20 -21.71
C PRO A 99 31.03 -12.65 -22.02
N SER A 100 30.78 -13.08 -23.25
CA SER A 100 31.38 -14.30 -23.79
C SER A 100 32.90 -14.24 -23.63
N ASP A 101 33.47 -15.25 -22.97
CA ASP A 101 34.91 -15.41 -22.74
C ASP A 101 35.77 -15.06 -23.98
N PRO A 102 36.74 -14.14 -23.87
CA PRO A 102 37.64 -13.82 -24.97
C PRO A 102 38.84 -14.77 -24.94
N LYS A 103 38.62 -16.07 -25.21
CA LYS A 103 39.70 -17.02 -25.48
C LYS A 103 39.30 -18.06 -26.52
N ALA A 104 39.32 -17.66 -27.79
CA ALA A 104 39.71 -18.53 -28.91
C ALA A 104 39.77 -17.73 -30.22
N THR A 105 40.87 -17.00 -30.45
CA THR A 105 41.29 -16.62 -31.80
C THR A 105 42.78 -16.82 -31.92
N THR A 106 43.16 -17.92 -32.58
CA THR A 106 44.37 -18.04 -33.42
C THR A 106 44.30 -19.36 -34.20
N ASN A 107 43.97 -19.30 -35.50
CA ASN A 107 44.96 -19.54 -36.56
C ASN A 107 44.34 -19.56 -37.97
N HIS A 108 45.08 -18.93 -38.89
CA HIS A 108 44.89 -18.81 -40.32
C HIS A 108 44.85 -20.15 -41.07
N SER A 109 44.06 -20.25 -42.15
CA SER A 109 44.61 -20.26 -43.52
C SER A 109 43.51 -20.18 -44.60
N SER A 110 43.94 -19.70 -45.76
CA SER A 110 43.26 -19.28 -46.98
C SER A 110 42.65 -20.40 -47.84
N GLY A 111 41.61 -20.09 -48.62
CA GLY A 111 41.33 -20.81 -49.88
C GLY A 111 39.91 -20.76 -50.43
N THR A 112 39.69 -19.91 -51.44
CA THR A 112 38.91 -20.13 -52.69
C THR A 112 37.43 -20.57 -52.69
N ALA A 113 36.58 -19.64 -53.13
CA ALA A 113 35.48 -19.71 -54.13
C ALA A 113 34.51 -20.93 -54.24
N LYS A 114 33.21 -20.66 -53.94
CA LYS A 114 31.92 -20.98 -54.66
C LYS A 114 31.61 -22.43 -55.15
N PRO A 115 30.34 -22.77 -55.49
CA PRO A 115 29.07 -22.66 -54.75
C PRO A 115 28.21 -23.96 -54.83
N GLY A 116 27.11 -24.06 -54.06
CA GLY A 116 25.88 -24.71 -54.57
C GLY A 116 25.21 -25.85 -53.77
N VAL A 117 23.91 -25.62 -53.53
CA VAL A 117 22.77 -26.52 -53.79
C VAL A 117 22.39 -27.63 -52.79
N SER A 118 21.18 -27.44 -52.20
CA SER A 118 20.14 -28.44 -51.85
C SER A 118 20.42 -29.42 -50.71
N SER A 119 19.46 -30.03 -50.01
CA SER A 119 18.04 -29.81 -49.72
C SER A 119 17.60 -31.00 -48.84
N THR A 120 16.77 -30.72 -47.83
CA THR A 120 15.62 -31.56 -47.37
C THR A 120 15.76 -33.02 -46.90
N SER A 121 14.95 -33.26 -45.85
CA SER A 121 14.26 -34.52 -45.47
C SER A 121 15.10 -35.57 -44.75
N ALA A 122 14.61 -36.39 -43.83
CA ALA A 122 13.42 -36.49 -42.99
C ALA A 122 13.75 -37.61 -41.97
N SER A 123 13.05 -37.64 -40.83
CA SER A 123 13.13 -38.64 -39.75
C SER A 123 12.73 -40.08 -40.22
N PRO A 124 12.61 -41.13 -39.36
CA PRO A 124 12.94 -41.31 -37.93
C PRO A 124 13.65 -42.67 -37.62
N GLU A 125 13.75 -43.01 -36.33
CA GLU A 125 13.87 -44.34 -35.70
C GLU A 125 15.17 -44.70 -34.92
N LYS A 126 14.93 -45.06 -33.65
CA LYS A 126 15.78 -45.71 -32.63
C LYS A 126 15.77 -47.25 -32.85
N PRO A 127 16.50 -48.14 -32.11
CA PRO A 127 17.12 -47.98 -30.77
C PRO A 127 18.49 -48.71 -30.51
N LEU A 128 19.00 -48.48 -29.27
CA LEU A 128 19.84 -49.34 -28.38
C LEU A 128 21.39 -49.35 -28.45
N SER A 129 22.00 -48.92 -27.31
CA SER A 129 23.14 -49.51 -26.56
C SER A 129 24.54 -49.50 -27.22
N ALA A 130 25.66 -49.00 -26.66
CA ALA A 130 26.17 -49.00 -25.28
C ALA A 130 27.29 -47.95 -25.02
N ASN A 131 27.45 -47.57 -23.75
CA ASN A 131 28.64 -47.09 -23.01
C ASN A 131 29.85 -46.47 -23.74
N THR A 132 30.12 -45.18 -23.46
CA THR A 132 31.43 -44.75 -22.88
C THR A 132 31.30 -43.44 -22.07
N ARG A 133 31.90 -43.44 -20.87
CA ARG A 133 32.07 -42.28 -19.98
C ARG A 133 32.92 -41.17 -20.62
N THR A 134 32.59 -39.90 -20.36
CA THR A 134 33.48 -38.85 -19.79
C THR A 134 32.86 -37.45 -19.92
N GLY A 135 33.00 -36.62 -18.89
CA GLY A 135 32.74 -35.17 -18.94
C GLY A 135 31.50 -34.72 -18.17
N ALA A 136 31.65 -34.54 -16.86
CA ALA A 136 30.68 -33.84 -16.02
C ALA A 136 30.55 -32.36 -16.45
N LYS A 137 29.62 -32.06 -17.35
CA LYS A 137 29.08 -30.70 -17.50
C LYS A 137 28.15 -30.45 -16.34
N VAL A 138 28.65 -29.77 -15.31
CA VAL A 138 27.80 -29.06 -14.35
C VAL A 138 27.03 -28.01 -15.12
N ARG A 139 25.82 -28.36 -15.58
CA ARG A 139 24.82 -27.37 -15.97
C ARG A 139 24.44 -26.64 -14.69
N VAL A 140 25.07 -25.49 -14.44
CA VAL A 140 24.52 -24.48 -13.53
C VAL A 140 23.18 -24.11 -14.14
N LYS A 141 22.12 -24.70 -13.61
CA LYS A 141 20.75 -24.37 -13.95
C LYS A 141 20.52 -23.01 -13.31
N ASP A 142 20.83 -21.94 -14.02
CA ASP A 142 20.51 -20.59 -13.57
C ASP A 142 19.02 -20.54 -13.31
N LYS A 143 18.67 -20.61 -12.04
CA LYS A 143 17.32 -20.35 -11.56
C LYS A 143 17.08 -18.88 -11.86
N ARG A 144 16.55 -18.58 -13.05
CA ARG A 144 16.03 -17.27 -13.43
C ARG A 144 15.13 -16.86 -12.27
N LYS A 145 15.62 -15.96 -11.41
CA LYS A 145 14.91 -15.55 -10.20
C LYS A 145 13.58 -14.99 -10.68
N GLU A 146 12.51 -15.72 -10.40
CA GLU A 146 11.17 -15.35 -10.82
C GLU A 146 10.85 -13.98 -10.22
N PHE A 147 10.54 -13.03 -11.11
CA PHE A 147 10.24 -11.68 -10.73
C PHE A 147 8.89 -11.65 -10.00
N LYS A 148 8.91 -11.42 -8.69
CA LYS A 148 7.69 -11.23 -7.91
C LYS A 148 7.24 -9.76 -8.03
N PRO A 149 6.06 -9.49 -8.63
CA PRO A 149 5.52 -8.14 -8.71
C PRO A 149 5.16 -7.65 -7.31
N ILE A 150 5.44 -6.38 -7.04
CA ILE A 150 4.99 -5.66 -5.85
C ILE A 150 3.48 -5.49 -6.00
N LYS A 151 2.71 -5.95 -5.02
CA LYS A 151 1.24 -5.79 -5.01
C LYS A 151 0.78 -4.83 -3.91
N TYR A 152 1.51 -4.80 -2.80
CA TYR A 152 1.12 -4.09 -1.59
C TYR A 152 2.18 -3.06 -1.18
N LEU A 153 1.80 -2.06 -0.39
CA LEU A 153 2.74 -1.07 0.15
C LEU A 153 3.78 -1.70 1.08
N GLN A 154 3.46 -2.79 1.76
CA GLN A 154 4.44 -3.56 2.54
C GLN A 154 5.53 -4.17 1.66
N ASP A 155 5.16 -4.74 0.52
CA ASP A 155 6.12 -5.24 -0.46
C ASP A 155 6.99 -4.08 -0.97
N LEU A 156 6.37 -2.93 -1.23
CA LEU A 156 7.07 -1.74 -1.69
C LEU A 156 8.10 -1.29 -0.65
N ARG A 157 7.71 -1.16 0.62
CA ARG A 157 8.60 -0.80 1.75
C ARG A 157 9.81 -1.73 1.79
N ALA A 158 9.58 -3.04 1.77
CA ALA A 158 10.67 -4.02 1.80
C ALA A 158 11.60 -3.92 0.59
N VAL A 159 11.05 -3.62 -0.60
CA VAL A 159 11.82 -3.50 -1.83
C VAL A 159 12.68 -2.23 -1.86
N ILE A 160 12.12 -1.08 -1.48
CA ILE A 160 12.82 0.22 -1.55
C ILE A 160 13.82 0.42 -0.41
N ALA A 161 13.66 -0.34 0.68
CA ALA A 161 14.65 -0.43 1.75
C ALA A 161 16.01 -0.98 1.30
N SER A 162 16.06 -1.68 0.16
CA SER A 162 17.30 -2.25 -0.37
C SER A 162 18.11 -1.21 -1.16
N PRO A 163 19.32 -0.80 -0.70
CA PRO A 163 20.15 0.15 -1.45
C PRO A 163 20.47 -0.34 -2.87
N GLY A 164 20.65 -1.65 -3.04
CA GLY A 164 20.91 -2.25 -4.34
C GLY A 164 19.72 -2.17 -5.31
N VAL A 165 18.48 -2.21 -4.81
CA VAL A 165 17.30 -1.98 -5.66
C VAL A 165 17.25 -0.52 -6.07
N MET A 166 17.45 0.40 -5.13
CA MET A 166 17.40 1.85 -5.40
C MET A 166 18.49 2.30 -6.38
N LEU A 167 19.70 1.77 -6.23
CA LEU A 167 20.80 1.99 -7.15
C LEU A 167 20.49 1.44 -8.55
N LYS A 168 19.91 0.24 -8.64
CA LYS A 168 19.48 -0.32 -9.94
C LYS A 168 18.38 0.52 -10.59
N LEU A 169 17.39 0.95 -9.82
CA LEU A 169 16.35 1.86 -10.29
C LEU A 169 16.98 3.13 -10.87
N LEU A 170 17.90 3.76 -10.14
CA LEU A 170 18.65 4.93 -10.59
C LEU A 170 19.36 4.66 -11.94
N CYS A 171 20.12 3.58 -12.04
CA CYS A 171 20.84 3.23 -13.27
C CYS A 171 19.91 2.89 -14.44
N HIS A 172 18.73 2.32 -14.18
CA HIS A 172 17.72 2.09 -15.22
C HIS A 172 16.99 3.37 -15.63
N THR A 173 16.89 4.35 -14.73
CA THR A 173 16.33 5.68 -14.99
C THR A 173 17.30 6.66 -15.64
N SER A 174 18.61 6.38 -15.68
CA SER A 174 19.59 7.28 -16.29
C SER A 174 20.77 6.53 -16.91
N ALA A 175 20.98 6.73 -18.22
CA ALA A 175 22.14 6.20 -18.94
C ALA A 175 23.46 6.71 -18.36
N GLU A 176 23.48 7.98 -17.95
CA GLU A 176 24.63 8.60 -17.30
C GLU A 176 24.91 7.95 -15.94
N ALA A 177 23.85 7.65 -15.17
CA ALA A 177 23.98 6.93 -13.90
C ALA A 177 24.54 5.53 -14.08
N GLN A 178 24.08 4.80 -15.11
CA GLN A 178 24.64 3.49 -15.44
C GLN A 178 26.12 3.58 -15.81
N ALA A 179 26.49 4.52 -16.69
CA ALA A 179 27.89 4.68 -17.13
C ALA A 179 28.83 5.11 -15.99
N GLU A 180 28.38 6.00 -15.10
CA GLU A 180 29.14 6.39 -13.92
C GLU A 180 29.26 5.25 -12.91
N TYR A 181 28.18 4.49 -12.69
CA TYR A 181 28.19 3.32 -11.81
C TYR A 181 29.19 2.26 -12.30
N ASP A 182 29.18 1.95 -13.59
CA ASP A 182 30.14 1.03 -14.20
C ASP A 182 31.58 1.53 -14.02
N ARG A 183 31.82 2.84 -14.15
CA ARG A 183 33.14 3.43 -13.91
C ARG A 183 33.58 3.30 -12.46
N ILE A 184 32.70 3.60 -11.49
CA ILE A 184 32.98 3.45 -10.05
C ILE A 184 33.34 1.99 -9.76
N ARG A 185 32.54 1.06 -10.28
CA ARG A 185 32.76 -0.39 -10.12
C ARG A 185 34.10 -0.83 -10.71
N SER A 186 34.48 -0.34 -11.88
CA SER A 186 35.78 -0.63 -12.49
C SER A 186 36.95 -0.06 -11.67
N THR A 187 36.82 1.14 -11.10
CA THR A 187 37.87 1.74 -10.25
C THR A 187 38.03 1.06 -8.88
N GLU A 188 36.93 0.63 -8.27
CA GLU A 188 36.95 -0.04 -6.97
C GLU A 188 37.39 -1.50 -7.07
N ALA A 189 37.07 -2.20 -8.17
CA ALA A 189 37.59 -3.53 -8.46
C ALA A 189 39.13 -3.57 -8.55
N GLY A 190 39.76 -2.46 -8.95
CA GLY A 190 41.21 -2.31 -8.98
C GLY A 190 41.86 -1.95 -7.63
N SER A 191 41.07 -1.55 -6.62
CA SER A 191 41.57 -1.00 -5.35
C SER A 191 41.33 -1.90 -4.13
N SER A 192 41.17 -3.21 -4.33
CA SER A 192 40.90 -4.17 -3.25
C SER A 192 42.15 -4.44 -2.38
N ALA A 193 42.58 -3.46 -1.58
CA ALA A 193 43.52 -3.64 -0.46
C ALA A 193 43.57 -2.42 0.51
N SER A 194 42.44 -1.81 0.87
CA SER A 194 42.38 -0.97 2.09
C SER A 194 40.93 -0.69 2.47
N GLY A 195 40.39 -1.54 3.36
CA GLY A 195 39.13 -1.26 4.04
C GLY A 195 39.37 -0.24 5.15
N ALA A 196 39.22 1.05 4.85
CA ALA A 196 39.04 2.05 5.88
C ALA A 196 37.57 1.98 6.35
N THR A 197 37.37 1.32 7.49
CA THR A 197 36.19 1.44 8.34
C THR A 197 36.00 2.91 8.71
N GLU A 198 35.09 3.62 8.03
CA GLU A 198 34.59 4.89 8.53
C GLU A 198 33.72 4.59 9.76
N ASN A 199 34.21 5.03 10.91
CA ASN A 199 33.59 4.95 12.23
C ASN A 199 32.27 5.75 12.24
N SER A 200 31.17 5.11 11.87
CA SER A 200 29.83 5.57 12.22
C SER A 200 29.16 4.47 13.01
N THR A 201 28.80 4.77 14.27
CA THR A 201 28.22 3.85 15.24
C THR A 201 26.84 3.28 14.81
N THR A 202 26.26 3.78 13.71
CA THR A 202 25.03 3.26 13.07
C THR A 202 25.28 2.27 11.92
N ALA A 203 26.53 1.98 11.54
CA ALA A 203 26.87 1.18 10.35
C ALA A 203 26.74 -0.35 10.51
N THR A 204 26.33 -0.87 11.67
CA THR A 204 26.35 -2.31 12.00
C THR A 204 25.17 -3.13 11.45
N MET A 205 24.13 -2.50 10.90
CA MET A 205 22.90 -3.19 10.45
C MET A 205 22.91 -3.64 8.97
N LEU A 206 23.77 -3.05 8.12
CA LEU A 206 23.79 -3.32 6.68
C LEU A 206 24.95 -4.26 6.28
N SER A 207 24.69 -5.19 5.36
CA SER A 207 25.75 -6.06 4.80
C SER A 207 26.85 -5.23 4.10
N PRO A 208 28.11 -5.71 4.05
CA PRO A 208 29.21 -5.00 3.36
C PRO A 208 28.90 -4.66 1.89
N SER A 209 28.18 -5.55 1.20
CA SER A 209 27.72 -5.32 -0.18
C SER A 209 26.70 -4.18 -0.26
N ALA A 210 25.76 -4.11 0.70
CA ALA A 210 24.79 -3.02 0.78
C ALA A 210 25.46 -1.68 1.13
N GLN A 211 26.49 -1.68 1.98
CA GLN A 211 27.26 -0.47 2.28
C GLN A 211 28.00 0.06 1.04
N LEU A 212 28.60 -0.83 0.25
CA LEU A 212 29.26 -0.44 -1.01
C LEU A 212 28.25 0.16 -2.00
N GLN A 213 27.09 -0.49 -2.18
CA GLN A 213 26.01 0.01 -3.03
C GLN A 213 25.51 1.37 -2.57
N LEU A 214 25.37 1.57 -1.26
CA LEU A 214 24.94 2.84 -0.67
C LEU A 214 25.99 3.94 -0.89
N LYS A 215 27.28 3.61 -0.79
CA LYS A 215 28.38 4.53 -1.10
C LYS A 215 28.38 4.93 -2.57
N SER A 216 28.24 3.96 -3.50
CA SER A 216 28.13 4.26 -4.93
C SER A 216 26.91 5.14 -5.20
N TYR A 217 25.76 4.81 -4.60
CA TYR A 217 24.51 5.56 -4.72
C TYR A 217 24.67 7.03 -4.34
N PHE A 218 25.20 7.34 -3.15
CA PHE A 218 25.37 8.73 -2.70
C PHE A 218 26.46 9.50 -3.45
N LYS A 219 27.37 8.81 -4.14
CA LYS A 219 28.31 9.43 -5.07
C LYS A 219 27.67 9.77 -6.42
N LEU A 220 26.70 8.97 -6.85
CA LEU A 220 25.98 9.10 -8.12
C LEU A 220 24.84 10.13 -8.06
N GLY A 221 23.96 10.01 -7.06
CA GLY A 221 22.70 10.73 -6.98
C GLY A 221 22.83 12.24 -7.10
N PRO A 222 23.61 12.92 -6.25
CA PRO A 222 23.77 14.38 -6.31
C PRO A 222 24.40 14.87 -7.61
N ARG A 223 25.33 14.09 -8.19
CA ARG A 223 26.10 14.49 -9.38
C ARG A 223 25.29 14.38 -10.67
N ILE A 224 24.45 13.34 -10.78
CA ILE A 224 23.77 12.99 -12.05
C ILE A 224 22.33 13.49 -12.05
N MET A 225 21.67 13.42 -10.92
CA MET A 225 20.23 13.70 -10.84
C MET A 225 19.95 15.09 -10.27
N ASN A 226 20.99 15.88 -9.94
CA ASN A 226 20.90 17.08 -9.10
C ASN A 226 20.07 16.83 -7.82
N LEU A 227 20.12 15.61 -7.29
CA LEU A 227 19.32 15.23 -6.13
C LEU A 227 19.77 16.08 -4.93
N PRO A 228 18.88 16.87 -4.31
CA PRO A 228 19.20 17.57 -3.08
C PRO A 228 19.64 16.55 -2.02
N PRO A 229 20.74 16.81 -1.30
CA PRO A 229 21.28 15.88 -0.30
C PRO A 229 20.28 15.60 0.84
N ASP A 230 19.28 16.47 1.00
CA ASP A 230 18.29 16.43 2.08
C ASP A 230 17.07 15.54 1.76
N ILE A 231 16.91 15.02 0.54
CA ILE A 231 15.73 14.17 0.19
C ILE A 231 15.84 12.79 0.83
N VAL A 232 17.01 12.16 0.79
CA VAL A 232 17.27 10.85 1.40
C VAL A 232 18.66 10.87 2.02
N SER A 233 18.75 10.49 3.30
CA SER A 233 20.01 10.37 4.03
C SER A 233 20.47 8.91 4.09
N ARG A 234 21.72 8.68 4.51
CA ARG A 234 22.23 7.34 4.82
C ARG A 234 21.39 6.68 5.92
N ASP A 235 20.97 7.46 6.91
CA ASP A 235 20.18 6.98 8.04
C ASP A 235 18.79 6.51 7.61
N ALA A 236 18.20 7.08 6.55
CA ALA A 236 16.92 6.61 6.02
C ALA A 236 16.96 5.13 5.60
N PHE A 237 18.07 4.65 5.03
CA PHE A 237 18.26 3.24 4.70
C PHE A 237 18.53 2.36 5.93
N VAL A 238 19.27 2.89 6.90
CA VAL A 238 19.61 2.15 8.14
C VAL A 238 18.38 1.98 9.02
N LEU A 239 17.55 3.02 9.14
CA LEU A 239 16.34 3.05 9.94
C LEU A 239 15.12 2.49 9.20
N ASN A 240 15.25 2.14 7.92
CA ASN A 240 14.13 1.75 7.06
C ASN A 240 12.99 2.77 7.09
N ASP A 241 13.37 4.05 6.97
CA ASP A 241 12.47 5.19 6.94
C ASP A 241 11.73 5.21 5.59
N PHE A 242 10.53 4.66 5.61
CA PHE A 242 9.70 4.50 4.43
C PHE A 242 9.34 5.84 3.78
N ASP A 243 9.13 6.89 4.56
CA ASP A 243 8.67 8.19 4.06
C ASP A 243 9.72 8.90 3.21
N SER A 244 10.98 8.83 3.64
CA SER A 244 12.12 9.37 2.90
C SER A 244 12.41 8.53 1.65
N LEU A 245 12.43 7.20 1.78
CA LEU A 245 12.68 6.30 0.65
C LEU A 245 11.60 6.42 -0.43
N TYR A 246 10.33 6.55 -0.03
CA TYR A 246 9.21 6.76 -0.93
C TYR A 246 9.26 8.12 -1.62
N ALA A 247 9.63 9.20 -0.90
CA ALA A 247 9.82 10.53 -1.50
C ALA A 247 10.89 10.52 -2.60
N TYR A 248 11.95 9.74 -2.43
CA TYR A 248 12.95 9.56 -3.48
C TYR A 248 12.44 8.76 -4.68
N VAL A 249 11.64 7.71 -4.46
CA VAL A 249 10.99 6.98 -5.57
C VAL A 249 10.10 7.92 -6.39
N ILE A 250 9.36 8.81 -5.72
CA ILE A 250 8.59 9.86 -6.38
C ILE A 250 9.50 10.79 -7.18
N TYR A 251 10.63 11.22 -6.60
CA TYR A 251 11.59 12.07 -7.30
C TYR A 251 12.06 11.42 -8.61
N LEU A 252 12.44 10.15 -8.55
CA LEU A 252 12.82 9.39 -9.75
C LEU A 252 11.67 9.34 -10.75
N TYR A 253 10.45 9.07 -10.30
CA TYR A 253 9.28 9.00 -11.16
C TYR A 253 8.97 10.33 -11.85
N LEU A 254 9.02 11.46 -11.13
CA LEU A 254 8.63 12.77 -11.67
C LEU A 254 9.71 13.42 -12.53
N PHE A 255 10.98 13.30 -12.14
CA PHE A 255 12.09 13.99 -12.81
C PHE A 255 12.83 13.11 -13.81
N HIS A 256 12.69 11.78 -13.69
CA HIS A 256 13.30 10.81 -14.59
C HIS A 256 12.32 9.70 -14.98
N PRO A 257 11.11 10.04 -15.49
CA PRO A 257 10.21 9.05 -16.04
C PRO A 257 10.83 8.51 -17.33
N ASN A 258 11.58 7.43 -17.22
CA ASN A 258 12.14 6.78 -18.40
C ASN A 258 11.04 6.08 -19.19
N TYR A 259 10.44 6.83 -20.12
CA TYR A 259 9.53 6.35 -21.16
C TYR A 259 10.26 5.68 -22.34
N VAL A 260 11.60 5.76 -22.35
CA VAL A 260 12.47 5.26 -23.42
C VAL A 260 13.67 4.54 -22.81
N ALA A 261 14.36 3.73 -23.60
CA ALA A 261 15.58 3.08 -23.15
C ALA A 261 16.77 4.02 -22.98
N PRO A 262 17.64 3.79 -21.96
CA PRO A 262 18.95 4.44 -21.91
C PRO A 262 19.66 4.31 -23.28
N GLY A 263 20.04 5.44 -23.90
CA GLY A 263 20.73 5.46 -25.19
C GLY A 263 19.85 5.57 -26.45
N MET A 264 18.54 5.70 -26.30
CA MET A 264 17.63 6.00 -27.42
C MET A 264 17.35 7.51 -27.48
N GLU A 265 17.97 8.22 -28.41
CA GLU A 265 17.58 9.60 -28.73
C GLU A 265 16.39 9.65 -29.69
N LEU A 266 15.46 10.57 -29.43
CA LEU A 266 14.29 10.82 -30.25
C LEU A 266 14.70 11.54 -31.56
N SER A 267 14.36 10.96 -32.71
CA SER A 267 14.48 11.68 -33.98
C SER A 267 13.26 12.59 -34.21
N PRO A 268 13.44 13.91 -34.39
CA PRO A 268 12.35 14.89 -34.39
C PRO A 268 11.60 15.00 -35.74
N ARG A 269 11.57 13.97 -36.60
CA ARG A 269 11.01 14.10 -37.95
C ARG A 269 9.93 13.07 -38.28
N TYR A 270 8.72 13.59 -38.45
CA TYR A 270 7.58 12.88 -39.01
C TYR A 270 7.81 12.62 -40.50
N ARG A 271 8.15 11.38 -40.86
CA ARG A 271 8.08 10.91 -42.26
C ARG A 271 7.31 9.59 -42.30
N LEU A 272 6.13 9.65 -42.92
CA LEU A 272 5.37 8.47 -43.33
C LEU A 272 6.18 7.77 -44.42
N ASN A 273 6.63 6.53 -44.13
CA ASN A 273 7.27 5.71 -45.15
C ASN A 273 6.24 4.69 -45.67
N TYR A 274 5.67 4.99 -46.84
CA TYR A 274 4.76 4.11 -47.56
C TYR A 274 5.48 2.98 -48.32
N GLY A 275 6.70 2.62 -47.92
CA GLY A 275 7.56 1.67 -48.64
C GLY A 275 6.91 0.33 -48.95
N PHE A 276 6.02 -0.16 -48.07
CA PHE A 276 5.26 -1.40 -48.26
C PHE A 276 4.25 -1.34 -49.44
N LEU A 277 3.82 -0.14 -49.84
CA LEU A 277 2.90 0.07 -50.96
C LEU A 277 3.60 0.14 -52.30
N THR A 278 4.92 0.33 -52.31
CA THR A 278 5.71 0.44 -53.54
C THR A 278 5.46 -0.73 -54.51
N PRO A 279 5.47 -2.00 -54.08
CA PRO A 279 5.24 -3.12 -55.00
C PRO A 279 3.79 -3.18 -55.53
N GLN A 280 2.80 -2.80 -54.71
CA GLN A 280 1.38 -2.76 -55.09
C GLN A 280 1.13 -1.63 -56.09
N TRP A 281 1.70 -0.45 -55.83
CA TRP A 281 1.66 0.69 -56.74
C TRP A 281 2.33 0.38 -58.08
N GLN A 282 3.47 -0.31 -58.08
CA GLN A 282 4.12 -0.73 -59.32
C GLN A 282 3.23 -1.68 -60.13
N LYS A 283 2.58 -2.67 -59.51
CA LYS A 283 1.63 -3.56 -60.22
C LYS A 283 0.47 -2.80 -60.85
N VAL A 284 -0.14 -1.88 -60.10
CA VAL A 284 -1.23 -1.03 -60.60
C VAL A 284 -0.76 -0.13 -61.74
N LYS A 285 0.42 0.49 -61.58
CA LYS A 285 1.04 1.37 -62.58
C LYS A 285 1.37 0.62 -63.87
N THR A 286 1.91 -0.59 -63.78
CA THR A 286 2.20 -1.45 -64.94
C THR A 286 0.91 -1.84 -65.66
N SER A 287 -0.13 -2.27 -64.94
CA SER A 287 -1.44 -2.57 -65.55
C SER A 287 -2.12 -1.37 -66.21
N LEU A 288 -1.93 -0.15 -65.68
CA LEU A 288 -2.49 1.09 -66.24
C LEU A 288 -1.71 1.60 -67.46
N LEU A 289 -0.40 1.33 -67.55
CA LEU A 289 0.46 1.79 -68.65
C LEU A 289 0.46 0.84 -69.85
N GLU A 290 0.26 -0.46 -69.62
CA GLU A 290 0.38 -1.48 -70.67
C GLU A 290 -0.94 -1.81 -71.40
N ASN A 291 -2.09 -1.30 -70.96
CA ASN A 291 -3.40 -1.56 -71.58
C ASN A 291 -4.21 -0.27 -71.79
N ASP A 292 -4.93 -0.15 -72.92
CA ASP A 292 -6.13 0.71 -72.99
C ASP A 292 -7.05 0.27 -71.85
N CYS A 293 -7.20 1.11 -70.81
CA CYS A 293 -7.73 0.71 -69.52
C CYS A 293 -9.06 -0.05 -69.63
N ASP A 294 -9.02 -1.38 -69.52
CA ASP A 294 -10.23 -2.19 -69.49
C ASP A 294 -10.97 -1.98 -68.16
N LEU A 295 -12.26 -2.34 -68.14
CA LEU A 295 -13.12 -2.23 -66.96
C LEU A 295 -12.53 -2.95 -65.73
N PHE A 296 -11.74 -4.00 -65.93
CA PHE A 296 -11.11 -4.77 -64.86
C PHE A 296 -9.94 -4.01 -64.22
N ALA A 297 -9.06 -3.39 -65.01
CA ALA A 297 -7.96 -2.56 -64.53
C ALA A 297 -8.50 -1.34 -63.74
N GLN A 298 -9.58 -0.73 -64.22
CA GLN A 298 -10.29 0.34 -63.51
C GLN A 298 -10.86 -0.16 -62.16
N GLN A 299 -11.47 -1.35 -62.14
CA GLN A 299 -11.96 -1.97 -60.92
C GLN A 299 -10.83 -2.28 -59.92
N GLN A 300 -9.69 -2.80 -60.38
CA GLN A 300 -8.52 -3.04 -59.52
C GLN A 300 -7.95 -1.74 -58.94
N PHE A 301 -7.94 -0.66 -59.71
CA PHE A 301 -7.54 0.67 -59.23
C PHE A 301 -8.48 1.19 -58.14
N TYR A 302 -9.80 1.06 -58.31
CA TYR A 302 -10.76 1.43 -57.27
C TYR A 302 -10.60 0.59 -55.99
N ILE A 303 -10.36 -0.71 -56.12
CA ILE A 303 -10.08 -1.60 -54.99
C ILE A 303 -8.79 -1.17 -54.26
N PHE A 304 -7.73 -0.84 -55.01
CA PHE A 304 -6.48 -0.34 -54.45
C PHE A 304 -6.67 0.98 -53.70
N LEU A 305 -7.36 1.96 -54.32
CA LEU A 305 -7.69 3.23 -53.66
C LEU A 305 -8.54 3.04 -52.40
N SER A 306 -9.52 2.13 -52.43
CA SER A 306 -10.32 1.77 -51.25
C SER A 306 -9.46 1.20 -50.12
N LYS A 307 -8.50 0.31 -50.44
CA LYS A 307 -7.56 -0.25 -49.45
C LYS A 307 -6.63 0.84 -48.89
N MET A 308 -6.14 1.73 -49.75
CA MET A 308 -5.31 2.87 -49.34
C MET A 308 -6.03 3.80 -48.37
N LYS A 309 -7.28 4.17 -48.69
CA LYS A 309 -8.11 4.98 -47.79
C LYS A 309 -8.31 4.31 -46.44
N ARG A 310 -8.59 3.00 -46.42
CA ARG A 310 -8.74 2.21 -45.18
C ARG A 310 -7.48 2.18 -44.33
N ILE A 311 -6.32 1.91 -44.95
CA ILE A 311 -5.04 1.91 -44.23
C ILE A 311 -4.74 3.30 -43.66
N ASN A 312 -5.04 4.36 -44.41
CA ASN A 312 -4.88 5.73 -43.91
C ASN A 312 -5.78 6.02 -42.71
N LEU A 313 -7.04 5.58 -42.74
CA LEU A 313 -7.97 5.73 -41.63
C LEU A 313 -7.51 4.96 -40.39
N GLN A 314 -7.05 3.71 -40.56
CA GLN A 314 -6.46 2.90 -39.48
C GLN A 314 -5.24 3.56 -38.86
N PHE A 315 -4.43 4.24 -39.69
CA PHE A 315 -3.28 5.01 -39.20
C PHE A 315 -3.70 6.21 -38.35
N LEU A 316 -4.72 6.97 -38.79
CA LEU A 316 -5.25 8.10 -38.04
C LEU A 316 -5.82 7.63 -36.70
N ARG A 317 -6.63 6.56 -36.70
CA ARG A 317 -7.18 5.96 -35.48
C ARG A 317 -6.08 5.47 -34.53
N PHE A 318 -5.05 4.80 -35.06
CA PHE A 318 -3.90 4.38 -34.25
C PHE A 318 -3.19 5.59 -33.62
N ALA A 319 -3.02 6.69 -34.36
CA ALA A 319 -2.44 7.91 -33.82
C ALA A 319 -3.30 8.52 -32.68
N GLU A 320 -4.63 8.43 -32.78
CA GLU A 320 -5.55 8.86 -31.71
C GLU A 320 -5.44 7.98 -30.47
N ILE A 321 -5.38 6.66 -30.63
CA ILE A 321 -5.14 5.73 -29.52
C ILE A 321 -3.83 6.06 -28.81
N CYS A 322 -2.74 6.28 -29.57
CA CYS A 322 -1.46 6.69 -28.99
C CYS A 322 -1.56 8.02 -28.23
N LYS A 323 -2.30 9.01 -28.78
CA LYS A 323 -2.57 10.28 -28.08
C LYS A 323 -3.35 10.07 -26.79
N ALA A 324 -4.34 9.17 -26.79
CA ALA A 324 -5.13 8.81 -25.62
C ALA A 324 -4.29 8.10 -24.55
N VAL A 325 -3.41 7.16 -24.95
CA VAL A 325 -2.44 6.52 -24.05
C VAL A 325 -1.47 7.55 -23.45
N GLY A 326 -1.00 8.52 -24.22
CA GLY A 326 -0.21 9.65 -23.72
C GLY A 326 -0.96 10.50 -22.68
N GLN A 327 -2.26 10.76 -22.91
CA GLN A 327 -3.11 11.46 -21.93
C GLN A 327 -3.26 10.66 -20.63
N ILE A 328 -3.42 9.33 -20.72
CA ILE A 328 -3.48 8.43 -19.56
C ILE A 328 -2.20 8.54 -18.73
N ALA A 329 -1.03 8.49 -19.38
CA ALA A 329 0.26 8.62 -18.70
C ALA A 329 0.41 9.98 -17.99
N HIS A 330 0.06 11.08 -18.66
CA HIS A 330 0.06 12.41 -18.04
C HIS A 330 -0.93 12.53 -16.87
N ARG A 331 -2.05 11.79 -16.92
CA ARG A 331 -3.02 11.76 -15.82
C ARG A 331 -2.45 11.06 -14.58
N HIS A 332 -1.71 9.96 -14.76
CA HIS A 332 -0.98 9.31 -13.67
C HIS A 332 0.07 10.24 -13.05
N GLU A 333 0.86 10.92 -13.89
CA GLU A 333 1.87 11.89 -13.44
C GLU A 333 1.22 12.98 -12.57
N LYS A 334 0.14 13.62 -13.07
CA LYS A 334 -0.60 14.64 -12.33
C LYS A 334 -1.17 14.12 -11.01
N ALA A 335 -1.68 12.89 -10.97
CA ALA A 335 -2.21 12.29 -9.76
C ALA A 335 -1.12 12.12 -8.69
N VAL A 336 0.05 11.58 -9.07
CA VAL A 336 1.21 11.40 -8.19
C VAL A 336 1.78 12.74 -7.73
N THR A 337 1.94 13.72 -8.62
CA THR A 337 2.42 15.07 -8.25
C THR A 337 1.49 15.73 -7.22
N ARG A 338 0.17 15.65 -7.43
CA ARG A 338 -0.82 16.24 -6.51
C ARG A 338 -0.73 15.61 -5.12
N GLU A 339 -0.66 14.29 -5.03
CA GLU A 339 -0.53 13.62 -3.73
C GLU A 339 0.80 13.93 -3.06
N THR A 340 1.90 13.90 -3.80
CA THR A 340 3.24 14.25 -3.28
C THR A 340 3.24 15.64 -2.66
N TYR A 341 2.62 16.61 -3.34
CA TYR A 341 2.51 17.97 -2.82
C TYR A 341 1.65 18.03 -1.54
N ASN A 342 0.52 17.31 -1.51
CA ASN A 342 -0.30 17.20 -0.30
C ASN A 342 0.49 16.58 0.86
N ASP A 343 1.28 15.54 0.59
CA ASP A 343 2.11 14.88 1.58
C ASP A 343 3.21 15.76 2.11
N PHE A 344 3.88 16.48 1.22
CA PHE A 344 4.84 17.50 1.61
C PHE A 344 4.19 18.53 2.55
N CYS A 345 3.02 19.07 2.17
CA CYS A 345 2.30 20.02 3.02
C CYS A 345 1.91 19.41 4.38
N ARG A 346 1.49 18.14 4.43
CA ARG A 346 1.17 17.46 5.68
C ARG A 346 2.39 17.34 6.59
N ARG A 347 3.54 16.90 6.06
CA ARG A 347 4.79 16.78 6.81
C ARG A 347 5.30 18.12 7.33
N VAL A 348 5.23 19.18 6.52
CA VAL A 348 5.58 20.55 6.95
C VAL A 348 4.68 21.03 8.10
N LEU A 349 3.43 20.57 8.17
CA LEU A 349 2.51 20.85 9.25
C LEU A 349 2.66 19.90 10.46
N GLY A 350 3.68 19.03 10.47
CA GLY A 350 3.91 18.04 11.52
C GLY A 350 2.85 16.93 11.57
N LYS A 351 2.15 16.69 10.46
CA LYS A 351 1.18 15.60 10.32
C LYS A 351 1.82 14.41 9.60
N ASP A 352 1.37 13.21 9.93
CA ASP A 352 1.77 12.00 9.22
C ASP A 352 1.48 12.11 7.73
N SER A 353 2.39 11.59 6.90
CA SER A 353 2.23 11.51 5.45
C SER A 353 1.02 10.61 5.09
N SER A 354 0.36 10.87 3.95
CA SER A 354 -0.71 10.00 3.46
C SER A 354 -0.19 8.59 3.23
N ILE A 355 1.04 8.46 2.74
CA ILE A 355 1.61 7.17 2.41
C ILE A 355 1.94 6.33 3.66
N SER A 356 2.42 6.94 4.75
CA SER A 356 2.62 6.22 6.01
C SER A 356 1.30 5.82 6.65
N VAL A 357 0.29 6.70 6.59
CA VAL A 357 -1.07 6.35 7.03
C VAL A 357 -1.66 5.21 6.19
N ALA A 358 -1.44 5.21 4.86
CA ALA A 358 -1.90 4.17 3.97
C ALA A 358 -1.18 2.83 4.23
N LEU A 359 0.14 2.87 4.44
CA LEU A 359 0.92 1.69 4.82
C LEU A 359 0.44 1.12 6.16
N GLU A 360 0.24 1.97 7.17
CA GLU A 360 -0.29 1.55 8.47
C GLU A 360 -1.68 0.90 8.30
N LYS A 361 -2.57 1.54 7.53
CA LYS A 361 -3.90 0.99 7.22
C LYS A 361 -3.80 -0.40 6.60
N GLU A 362 -2.96 -0.58 5.58
CA GLU A 362 -2.75 -1.86 4.92
C GLU A 362 -2.20 -2.92 5.88
N THR A 363 -1.25 -2.54 6.75
CA THR A 363 -0.68 -3.42 7.78
C THR A 363 -1.76 -3.92 8.72
N LEU A 364 -2.53 -3.00 9.29
CA LEU A 364 -3.58 -3.34 10.26
C LEU A 364 -4.72 -4.10 9.60
N ALA A 365 -5.08 -3.77 8.35
CA ALA A 365 -6.10 -4.48 7.60
C ALA A 365 -5.74 -5.95 7.37
N SER A 366 -4.45 -6.28 7.24
CA SER A 366 -3.99 -7.67 7.15
C SER A 366 -4.21 -8.49 8.43
N TRP A 367 -4.42 -7.82 9.57
CA TRP A 367 -4.66 -8.44 10.88
C TRP A 367 -6.14 -8.53 11.24
N VAL A 368 -7.01 -7.83 10.50
CA VAL A 368 -8.45 -7.95 10.61
C VAL A 368 -8.86 -9.30 10.04
N ALA A 369 -9.33 -10.19 10.92
CA ALA A 369 -9.86 -11.48 10.55
C ALA A 369 -11.11 -11.77 11.37
N LEU A 370 -12.27 -11.80 10.71
CA LEU A 370 -13.51 -12.20 11.38
C LEU A 370 -13.58 -13.75 11.45
N PRO A 371 -13.97 -14.32 12.59
CA PRO A 371 -14.07 -15.77 12.72
C PRO A 371 -15.25 -16.31 11.88
N ALA A 372 -14.95 -16.84 10.70
CA ALA A 372 -15.94 -17.37 9.77
C ALA A 372 -16.85 -18.44 10.43
N THR A 373 -16.30 -19.30 11.29
CA THR A 373 -17.06 -20.32 12.04
C THR A 373 -18.18 -19.75 12.92
N LYS A 374 -18.03 -18.49 13.36
CA LYS A 374 -18.97 -17.83 14.27
C LYS A 374 -19.91 -16.84 13.59
N ILE A 375 -19.45 -16.20 12.50
CA ILE A 375 -20.17 -15.10 11.84
C ILE A 375 -20.87 -15.55 10.56
N LEU A 376 -20.36 -16.56 9.85
CA LEU A 376 -20.94 -16.98 8.57
C LEU A 376 -22.41 -17.44 8.72
N SER A 377 -22.79 -18.00 9.87
CA SER A 377 -24.18 -18.37 10.18
C SER A 377 -25.12 -17.18 10.39
N LEU A 378 -24.57 -15.97 10.54
CA LEU A 378 -25.32 -14.71 10.67
C LEU A 378 -25.50 -14.00 9.32
N CYS A 379 -24.71 -14.35 8.31
CA CYS A 379 -24.75 -13.76 6.97
C CYS A 379 -25.67 -14.55 6.04
N GLU A 380 -26.19 -13.90 5.00
CA GLU A 380 -27.00 -14.58 3.98
C GLU A 380 -26.13 -15.46 3.07
N ASN A 381 -24.90 -15.05 2.79
CA ASN A 381 -23.93 -15.76 1.96
C ASN A 381 -22.48 -15.35 2.30
N GLU A 382 -21.52 -16.06 1.71
CA GLU A 382 -20.08 -15.81 1.88
C GLU A 382 -19.64 -14.44 1.33
N ASP A 383 -20.29 -13.96 0.27
CA ASP A 383 -20.02 -12.63 -0.30
C ASP A 383 -20.37 -11.50 0.69
N GLU A 384 -21.49 -11.61 1.41
CA GLU A 384 -21.88 -10.66 2.45
C GLU A 384 -20.89 -10.70 3.62
N PHE A 385 -20.40 -11.88 4.02
CA PHE A 385 -19.34 -12.02 5.02
C PHE A 385 -18.06 -11.28 4.61
N HIS A 386 -17.60 -11.47 3.37
CA HIS A 386 -16.42 -10.78 2.86
C HIS A 386 -16.61 -9.26 2.77
N GLN A 387 -17.81 -8.81 2.38
CA GLN A 387 -18.14 -7.37 2.37
C GLN A 387 -18.13 -6.77 3.78
N ILE A 388 -18.67 -7.49 4.78
CA ILE A 388 -18.62 -7.07 6.18
C ILE A 388 -17.18 -6.99 6.67
N GLU A 389 -16.35 -8.01 6.40
CA GLU A 389 -14.93 -7.98 6.76
C GLU A 389 -14.20 -6.81 6.09
N GLN A 390 -14.53 -6.51 4.83
CA GLN A 390 -13.98 -5.37 4.10
C GLN A 390 -14.34 -4.03 4.77
N VAL A 391 -15.54 -3.87 5.32
CA VAL A 391 -15.92 -2.66 6.09
C VAL A 391 -14.98 -2.46 7.28
N PHE A 392 -14.61 -3.53 8.00
CA PHE A 392 -13.65 -3.43 9.11
C PHE A 392 -12.24 -3.10 8.61
N LYS A 393 -11.78 -3.72 7.53
CA LYS A 393 -10.48 -3.43 6.89
C LYS A 393 -10.38 -1.98 6.43
N ASP A 394 -11.45 -1.44 5.85
CA ASP A 394 -11.51 -0.07 5.35
C ASP A 394 -11.47 0.97 6.47
N ASN A 395 -11.94 0.61 7.67
CA ASN A 395 -12.05 1.52 8.83
C ASN A 395 -11.09 1.13 9.99
N VAL A 396 -10.12 0.25 9.74
CA VAL A 396 -9.29 -0.37 10.77
C VAL A 396 -8.52 0.64 11.63
N LEU A 397 -8.02 1.72 11.04
CA LEU A 397 -7.26 2.74 11.78
C LEU A 397 -8.12 3.40 12.88
N ASP A 398 -9.33 3.81 12.54
CA ASP A 398 -10.24 4.43 13.51
C ASP A 398 -10.72 3.42 14.55
N LEU A 399 -10.99 2.20 14.12
CA LEU A 399 -11.45 1.13 15.02
C LEU A 399 -10.38 0.70 16.02
N ILE A 400 -9.11 0.57 15.59
CA ILE A 400 -7.98 0.30 16.48
C ILE A 400 -7.74 1.47 17.42
N LYS A 401 -7.91 2.72 16.97
CA LYS A 401 -7.86 3.90 17.85
C LYS A 401 -8.93 3.84 18.94
N ILE A 402 -10.17 3.52 18.58
CA ILE A 402 -11.25 3.30 19.57
C ILE A 402 -10.87 2.17 20.51
N PHE A 403 -10.43 1.04 19.98
CA PHE A 403 -10.01 -0.10 20.77
C PHE A 403 -8.94 0.28 21.80
N ARG A 404 -7.88 1.01 21.41
CA ARG A 404 -6.82 1.46 22.32
C ARG A 404 -7.33 2.43 23.39
N ILE A 405 -8.15 3.41 23.00
CA ILE A 405 -8.71 4.40 23.93
C ILE A 405 -9.53 3.72 25.03
N TYR A 406 -10.43 2.83 24.64
CA TYR A 406 -11.33 2.14 25.58
C TYR A 406 -10.69 0.90 26.22
N GLY A 407 -9.65 0.31 25.62
CA GLY A 407 -8.87 -0.81 26.16
C GLY A 407 -7.79 -0.38 27.17
N SER A 408 -7.53 0.91 27.31
CA SER A 408 -6.55 1.47 28.26
C SER A 408 -6.72 0.97 29.70
N ALA A 409 -7.96 0.69 30.14
CA ALA A 409 -8.26 0.14 31.46
C ALA A 409 -7.68 -1.27 31.68
N ALA A 410 -7.58 -2.09 30.62
CA ALA A 410 -6.93 -3.41 30.63
C ALA A 410 -5.51 -3.35 30.04
N GLY A 411 -4.82 -2.22 30.19
CA GLY A 411 -3.45 -2.04 29.70
C GLY A 411 -3.31 -2.11 28.18
N GLY A 412 -4.39 -1.85 27.43
CA GLY A 412 -4.38 -1.85 25.96
C GLY A 412 -4.41 -3.25 25.32
N LYS A 413 -4.36 -4.33 26.11
CA LYS A 413 -4.37 -5.72 25.62
C LYS A 413 -5.76 -6.21 25.22
N GLY A 414 -6.80 -5.60 25.76
CA GLY A 414 -8.19 -5.95 25.49
C GLY A 414 -9.15 -4.83 25.86
N ILE A 415 -10.38 -4.88 25.34
CA ILE A 415 -11.46 -4.02 25.80
C ILE A 415 -12.31 -4.78 26.81
N LEU A 416 -12.43 -4.28 28.04
CA LEU A 416 -13.28 -4.91 29.07
C LEU A 416 -14.77 -4.73 28.76
N GLU A 417 -15.62 -5.58 29.35
CA GLU A 417 -17.07 -5.52 29.16
C GLU A 417 -17.63 -4.12 29.44
N GLN A 418 -17.23 -3.50 30.55
CA GLN A 418 -17.70 -2.16 30.91
C GLN A 418 -17.29 -1.09 29.89
N GLU A 419 -16.12 -1.23 29.28
CA GLU A 419 -15.61 -0.31 28.28
C GLU A 419 -16.31 -0.52 26.93
N PHE A 420 -16.55 -1.77 26.53
CA PHE A 420 -17.39 -2.08 25.37
C PHE A 420 -18.79 -1.48 25.50
N LEU A 421 -19.43 -1.64 26.67
CA LEU A 421 -20.74 -1.04 26.95
C LEU A 421 -20.71 0.50 26.86
N LYS A 422 -19.62 1.14 27.29
CA LYS A 422 -19.44 2.59 27.13
C LYS A 422 -19.33 3.00 25.67
N VAL A 423 -18.61 2.24 24.83
CA VAL A 423 -18.54 2.49 23.38
C VAL A 423 -19.95 2.41 22.77
N MET A 424 -20.68 1.33 23.04
CA MET A 424 -22.04 1.13 22.52
C MET A 424 -23.01 2.23 22.99
N THR A 425 -22.86 2.69 24.23
CA THR A 425 -23.66 3.79 24.76
C THR A 425 -23.36 5.11 24.08
N LYS A 426 -22.07 5.44 23.88
CA LYS A 426 -21.67 6.66 23.18
C LYS A 426 -21.99 6.64 21.70
N ALA A 427 -22.00 5.47 21.08
CA ALA A 427 -22.46 5.24 19.71
C ALA A 427 -24.01 5.33 19.57
N GLY A 428 -24.75 5.53 20.68
CA GLY A 428 -26.22 5.64 20.65
C GLY A 428 -26.96 4.32 20.48
N VAL A 429 -26.29 3.19 20.70
CA VAL A 429 -26.87 1.84 20.54
C VAL A 429 -27.77 1.49 21.74
N THR A 430 -27.40 1.91 22.96
CA THR A 430 -28.14 1.60 24.20
C THR A 430 -29.25 2.61 24.49
N ASN A 431 -30.35 2.50 23.75
CA ASN A 431 -31.62 3.11 24.16
C ASN A 431 -32.64 1.99 24.47
N LYS A 432 -33.59 2.23 25.40
CA LYS A 432 -34.67 1.25 25.73
C LYS A 432 -35.43 0.73 24.49
N LYS A 433 -35.39 1.50 23.38
CA LYS A 433 -35.99 1.17 22.08
C LYS A 433 -35.07 0.41 21.11
N ASN A 434 -33.80 0.18 21.43
CA ASN A 434 -32.81 -0.42 20.51
C ASN A 434 -32.33 -1.77 21.06
N ILE A 435 -31.31 -1.76 21.92
CA ILE A 435 -30.72 -2.92 22.58
C ILE A 435 -30.66 -2.68 24.09
N LEU A 436 -31.05 -3.69 24.87
CA LEU A 436 -30.89 -3.68 26.32
C LEU A 436 -29.43 -3.93 26.72
N ARG A 437 -28.98 -3.30 27.80
CA ARG A 437 -27.62 -3.46 28.34
C ARG A 437 -27.27 -4.93 28.60
N ALA A 438 -28.18 -5.70 29.19
CA ALA A 438 -27.99 -7.13 29.45
C ALA A 438 -27.72 -7.94 28.17
N HIS A 439 -28.35 -7.56 27.05
CA HIS A 439 -28.12 -8.23 25.78
C HIS A 439 -26.74 -7.89 25.19
N LEU A 440 -26.24 -6.66 25.38
CA LEU A 440 -24.85 -6.34 25.00
C LEU A 440 -23.81 -7.10 25.82
N GLN A 441 -24.08 -7.35 27.11
CA GLN A 441 -23.20 -8.16 27.94
C GLN A 441 -23.12 -9.59 27.38
N LEU A 442 -24.28 -10.16 27.02
CA LEU A 442 -24.33 -11.48 26.38
C LEU A 442 -23.60 -11.51 25.03
N ILE A 443 -23.78 -10.49 24.18
CA ILE A 443 -23.04 -10.38 22.91
C ILE A 443 -21.52 -10.32 23.15
N TYR A 444 -21.09 -9.50 24.11
CA TYR A 444 -19.67 -9.38 24.47
C TYR A 444 -19.10 -10.72 24.96
N GLN A 445 -19.82 -11.43 25.84
CA GLN A 445 -19.41 -12.75 26.31
C GLN A 445 -19.34 -13.77 25.17
N GLN A 446 -20.33 -13.78 24.26
CA GLN A 446 -20.33 -14.65 23.07
C GLN A 446 -19.11 -14.41 22.17
N SER A 447 -18.71 -13.15 21.97
CA SER A 447 -17.53 -12.85 21.14
C SER A 447 -16.23 -13.40 21.71
N ARG A 448 -16.11 -13.50 23.05
CA ARG A 448 -14.91 -14.02 23.74
C ARG A 448 -14.82 -15.55 23.78
N GLN A 449 -15.90 -16.27 23.49
CA GLN A 449 -15.89 -17.73 23.55
C GLN A 449 -15.09 -18.31 22.37
N THR A 450 -14.10 -19.16 22.63
CA THR A 450 -13.12 -19.58 21.62
C THR A 450 -13.63 -20.52 20.53
N ASN A 451 -14.82 -21.13 20.64
CA ASN A 451 -15.61 -21.72 19.54
C ASN A 451 -16.84 -22.43 20.13
N GLY A 452 -18.03 -22.20 19.57
CA GLY A 452 -19.13 -23.19 19.56
C GLY A 452 -19.72 -23.66 20.90
N GLY A 453 -19.60 -22.91 21.99
CA GLY A 453 -20.32 -23.18 23.24
C GLY A 453 -21.81 -22.87 23.12
N LEU A 454 -22.55 -23.68 22.35
CA LEU A 454 -24.01 -23.73 22.42
C LEU A 454 -24.40 -24.16 23.84
N LEU A 455 -24.69 -23.20 24.72
CA LEU A 455 -25.59 -23.46 25.84
C LEU A 455 -27.01 -23.57 25.26
N VAL A 456 -27.35 -24.76 24.78
CA VAL A 456 -28.75 -25.19 24.65
C VAL A 456 -29.04 -26.04 25.88
N ASP A 457 -29.89 -25.51 26.76
CA ASP A 457 -30.53 -26.27 27.84
C ASP A 457 -31.24 -27.51 27.27
N GLY A 458 -30.93 -28.71 27.78
CA GLY A 458 -31.71 -29.92 27.47
C GLY A 458 -31.02 -31.26 27.69
N ILE A 459 -31.15 -31.81 28.90
CA ILE A 459 -31.16 -33.22 29.33
C ILE A 459 -30.87 -34.30 28.26
N GLY A 460 -29.82 -35.11 28.50
CA GLY A 460 -29.85 -36.57 28.25
C GLY A 460 -28.67 -37.20 27.50
N GLY A 461 -27.94 -38.08 28.21
CA GLY A 461 -27.37 -39.33 27.67
C GLY A 461 -26.06 -39.24 26.87
N GLY A 462 -25.00 -39.90 27.38
CA GLY A 462 -23.66 -39.88 26.81
C GLY A 462 -23.38 -40.91 25.71
N ALA A 463 -22.18 -40.80 25.14
CA ALA A 463 -21.29 -41.90 24.74
C ALA A 463 -20.00 -41.33 24.12
N ASP A 464 -18.91 -42.05 24.36
CA ASP A 464 -17.50 -41.75 24.05
C ASP A 464 -17.15 -41.45 22.59
N GLY A 465 -16.07 -40.67 22.41
CA GLY A 465 -15.44 -40.40 21.11
C GLY A 465 -14.09 -39.68 21.25
N ASN A 466 -13.05 -40.47 21.48
CA ASN A 466 -11.64 -40.14 21.74
C ASN A 466 -10.96 -39.24 20.67
N ALA A 467 -10.22 -38.19 21.09
CA ALA A 467 -9.16 -37.56 20.29
C ALA A 467 -8.03 -36.98 21.17
N VAL A 468 -6.91 -37.70 21.15
CA VAL A 468 -5.55 -37.36 21.61
C VAL A 468 -4.98 -36.24 20.73
N GLY A 469 -4.21 -35.24 21.16
CA GLY A 469 -3.70 -34.85 22.47
C GLY A 469 -2.96 -33.51 22.32
N SER A 470 -2.84 -32.75 23.41
CA SER A 470 -1.87 -31.67 23.53
C SER A 470 -1.40 -31.63 24.98
N THR A 471 -0.08 -31.68 25.12
CA THR A 471 0.69 -31.79 26.36
C THR A 471 0.39 -30.67 27.34
N THR A 472 0.13 -31.09 28.57
CA THR A 472 0.00 -30.36 29.83
C THR A 472 1.25 -29.52 30.15
N THR A 473 1.06 -28.21 30.27
CA THR A 473 1.72 -27.37 31.27
C THR A 473 0.64 -26.86 32.20
N GLU A 474 0.47 -27.60 33.31
CA GLU A 474 -0.33 -27.21 34.46
C GLU A 474 0.48 -26.13 35.20
N ASP A 475 0.17 -24.84 34.99
CA ASP A 475 0.46 -23.70 35.89
C ASP A 475 -0.01 -22.32 35.33
N GLU A 476 -1.04 -22.26 34.46
CA GLU A 476 -1.63 -21.00 33.94
C GLU A 476 -3.17 -20.99 33.99
N GLU A 477 -3.78 -21.38 35.11
CA GLU A 477 -5.17 -20.96 35.43
C GLU A 477 -5.18 -19.51 35.96
N GLU A 478 -4.50 -18.60 35.25
CA GLU A 478 -4.55 -17.17 35.54
C GLU A 478 -5.85 -16.60 34.93
N ASP A 479 -6.83 -16.32 35.80
CA ASP A 479 -8.03 -15.50 35.60
C ASP A 479 -8.47 -15.24 34.14
N VAL A 480 -9.04 -16.25 33.48
CA VAL A 480 -9.66 -16.11 32.15
C VAL A 480 -10.75 -15.03 32.16
N ASP A 481 -11.36 -14.75 33.31
CA ASP A 481 -12.43 -13.77 33.45
C ASP A 481 -11.97 -12.31 33.31
N ASP A 482 -10.71 -11.99 33.62
CA ASP A 482 -10.17 -10.62 33.59
C ASP A 482 -9.52 -10.22 32.25
N ARG A 483 -9.38 -11.17 31.31
CA ARG A 483 -8.87 -10.86 29.97
C ARG A 483 -9.91 -10.09 29.15
N GLY A 484 -9.67 -8.81 28.84
CA GLY A 484 -10.51 -8.04 27.91
C GLY A 484 -10.57 -8.66 26.51
N ALA A 485 -11.61 -8.34 25.74
CA ALA A 485 -11.75 -8.82 24.35
C ALA A 485 -10.63 -8.27 23.46
N THR A 486 -10.05 -9.12 22.63
CA THR A 486 -9.04 -8.79 21.60
C THR A 486 -9.65 -7.95 20.47
N PRO A 487 -8.85 -7.37 19.55
CA PRO A 487 -9.39 -6.57 18.44
C PRO A 487 -10.37 -7.34 17.55
N ASN A 488 -10.08 -8.60 17.21
CA ASN A 488 -10.97 -9.41 16.37
C ASN A 488 -12.26 -9.80 17.10
N GLU A 489 -12.18 -10.09 18.41
CA GLU A 489 -13.38 -10.31 19.24
C GLU A 489 -14.21 -9.04 19.39
N PHE A 490 -13.57 -7.86 19.45
CA PHE A 490 -14.26 -6.58 19.41
C PHE A 490 -15.00 -6.37 18.07
N PHE A 491 -14.37 -6.68 16.93
CA PHE A 491 -15.03 -6.60 15.62
C PHE A 491 -16.17 -7.63 15.49
N GLU A 492 -15.99 -8.83 16.03
CA GLU A 492 -17.03 -9.86 16.14
C GLU A 492 -18.23 -9.33 16.96
N ALA A 493 -17.97 -8.73 18.12
CA ALA A 493 -18.99 -8.15 18.98
C ALA A 493 -19.79 -7.05 18.25
N LEU A 494 -19.10 -6.17 17.51
CA LEU A 494 -19.77 -5.15 16.69
C LEU A 494 -20.67 -5.79 15.62
N THR A 495 -20.20 -6.85 14.96
CA THR A 495 -21.00 -7.59 13.97
C THR A 495 -22.26 -8.20 14.59
N ARG A 496 -22.14 -8.80 15.79
CA ARG A 496 -23.28 -9.35 16.54
C ARG A 496 -24.28 -8.28 16.99
N VAL A 497 -23.80 -7.10 17.38
CA VAL A 497 -24.66 -5.94 17.68
C VAL A 497 -25.44 -5.49 16.44
N ALA A 498 -24.76 -5.40 15.29
CA ALA A 498 -25.40 -5.08 14.01
C ALA A 498 -26.45 -6.14 13.64
N HIS A 499 -26.14 -7.42 13.83
CA HIS A 499 -27.06 -8.53 13.56
C HIS A 499 -28.31 -8.48 14.43
N HIS A 500 -28.20 -8.15 15.71
CA HIS A 500 -29.38 -7.94 16.55
C HIS A 500 -30.25 -6.78 16.02
N ASN A 501 -29.65 -5.67 15.58
CA ASN A 501 -30.40 -4.56 14.99
C ASN A 501 -31.07 -4.96 13.68
N TYR A 502 -30.41 -5.76 12.84
CA TYR A 502 -30.96 -6.34 11.61
C TYR A 502 -32.20 -7.20 11.92
N LEU A 503 -32.10 -8.15 12.86
CA LEU A 503 -33.23 -9.02 13.25
C LEU A 503 -34.42 -8.19 13.74
N LYS A 504 -34.16 -7.19 14.59
CA LYS A 504 -35.20 -6.32 15.10
C LYS A 504 -35.91 -5.50 14.02
N GLN A 505 -35.16 -4.97 13.05
CA GLN A 505 -35.73 -4.24 11.92
C GLN A 505 -36.57 -5.17 11.06
N ARG A 506 -36.08 -6.39 10.81
CA ARG A 506 -36.81 -7.43 10.07
C ARG A 506 -38.11 -7.83 10.75
N ASP A 507 -38.09 -8.05 12.07
CA ASP A 507 -39.28 -8.42 12.84
C ASP A 507 -40.32 -7.29 12.86
N SER A 508 -39.86 -6.04 12.99
CA SER A 508 -40.73 -4.85 12.95
C SER A 508 -41.36 -4.65 11.57
N ALA A 509 -40.58 -4.84 10.51
CA ALA A 509 -41.05 -4.77 9.12
C ALA A 509 -42.06 -5.90 8.82
N GLY A 510 -41.82 -7.11 9.31
CA GLY A 510 -42.75 -8.24 9.18
C GLY A 510 -44.10 -7.98 9.87
N GLN A 511 -44.09 -7.36 11.05
CA GLN A 511 -45.32 -6.97 11.74
C GLN A 511 -46.11 -5.89 10.97
N MET A 512 -45.42 -4.90 10.38
CA MET A 512 -46.07 -3.88 9.54
C MET A 512 -46.60 -4.46 8.23
N ALA A 513 -45.85 -5.37 7.59
CA ALA A 513 -46.29 -6.06 6.38
C ALA A 513 -47.55 -6.90 6.63
N ASN A 514 -47.62 -7.61 7.77
CA ASN A 514 -48.83 -8.32 8.19
C ASN A 514 -50.02 -7.37 8.44
N PHE A 515 -49.78 -6.19 9.01
CA PHE A 515 -50.83 -5.19 9.22
C PHE A 515 -51.34 -4.57 7.91
N MET A 516 -50.44 -4.31 6.94
CA MET A 516 -50.80 -3.79 5.62
C MET A 516 -51.48 -4.84 4.74
N ALA A 517 -51.11 -6.12 4.85
CA ALA A 517 -51.78 -7.22 4.15
C ALA A 517 -53.25 -7.38 4.56
N ILE A 518 -53.62 -7.02 5.80
CA ILE A 518 -55.00 -7.05 6.29
C ILE A 518 -55.81 -5.83 5.82
N SER A 519 -55.17 -4.69 5.52
CA SER A 519 -55.84 -3.45 5.07
C SER A 519 -56.14 -3.39 3.55
N GLY A 520 -55.86 -4.46 2.80
CA GLY A 520 -56.46 -4.70 1.48
C GLY A 520 -56.13 -3.70 0.36
N ASN A 521 -55.16 -2.79 0.53
CA ASN A 521 -54.85 -1.79 -0.49
C ASN A 521 -53.34 -1.54 -0.62
N GLY A 522 -52.76 -1.93 -1.76
CA GLY A 522 -51.54 -1.31 -2.29
C GLY A 522 -50.26 -2.15 -2.35
N SER A 523 -49.91 -2.55 -3.57
CA SER A 523 -48.56 -2.53 -4.18
C SER A 523 -47.35 -2.85 -3.29
N LEU A 524 -46.74 -4.03 -3.52
CA LEU A 524 -45.37 -4.38 -3.13
C LEU A 524 -44.35 -3.49 -3.87
N GLY A 525 -44.25 -2.22 -3.50
CA GLY A 525 -43.15 -1.36 -3.92
C GLY A 525 -41.99 -1.48 -2.92
N ASN A 526 -40.97 -2.28 -3.24
CA ASN A 526 -39.61 -2.26 -2.67
C ASN A 526 -39.47 -1.69 -1.24
N ALA A 527 -40.04 -2.37 -0.24
CA ALA A 527 -39.45 -2.36 1.10
C ALA A 527 -38.16 -3.20 1.04
N ALA A 528 -37.15 -2.69 0.33
CA ALA A 528 -35.88 -3.37 0.14
C ALA A 528 -35.27 -3.66 1.52
N GLY A 529 -35.07 -4.96 1.79
CA GLY A 529 -34.54 -5.45 3.04
C GLY A 529 -33.21 -4.81 3.37
N SER A 530 -33.13 -4.19 4.55
CA SER A 530 -31.85 -3.84 5.17
C SER A 530 -31.04 -5.12 5.32
N SER A 531 -29.92 -5.29 4.62
CA SER A 531 -29.01 -6.43 4.79
C SER A 531 -28.22 -6.32 6.11
N LEU A 532 -27.58 -7.41 6.56
CA LEU A 532 -26.69 -7.34 7.71
C LEU A 532 -25.54 -6.35 7.43
N LEU A 533 -25.01 -6.38 6.19
CA LEU A 533 -24.02 -5.41 5.74
C LEU A 533 -24.46 -3.96 5.97
N SER A 534 -25.70 -3.61 5.62
CA SER A 534 -26.20 -2.24 5.83
C SER A 534 -26.22 -1.84 7.31
N CYS A 535 -26.57 -2.77 8.20
CA CYS A 535 -26.56 -2.56 9.64
C CYS A 535 -25.13 -2.47 10.21
N VAL A 536 -24.18 -3.22 9.64
CA VAL A 536 -22.75 -3.10 9.98
C VAL A 536 -22.22 -1.74 9.55
N VAL A 537 -22.55 -1.27 8.34
CA VAL A 537 -22.14 0.06 7.87
C VAL A 537 -22.71 1.16 8.78
N ASP A 538 -24.01 1.14 9.09
CA ASP A 538 -24.64 2.11 10.00
C ASP A 538 -24.01 2.08 11.41
N LEU A 539 -23.72 0.89 11.95
CA LEU A 539 -23.09 0.80 13.27
C LEU A 539 -21.62 1.25 13.25
N VAL A 540 -20.82 0.71 12.34
CA VAL A 540 -19.37 0.89 12.30
C VAL A 540 -19.02 2.26 11.75
N VAL A 541 -19.49 2.60 10.56
CA VAL A 541 -19.11 3.81 9.82
C VAL A 541 -19.83 5.04 10.37
N ASP A 542 -21.13 4.94 10.64
CA ASP A 542 -21.92 6.12 11.01
C ASP A 542 -21.98 6.40 12.51
N LYS A 543 -21.75 5.38 13.36
CA LYS A 543 -21.89 5.53 14.82
C LYS A 543 -20.60 5.33 15.60
N VAL A 544 -19.83 4.27 15.32
CA VAL A 544 -18.62 3.93 16.07
C VAL A 544 -17.44 4.78 15.60
N VAL A 545 -17.09 4.77 14.30
CA VAL A 545 -15.96 5.53 13.74
C VAL A 545 -16.00 7.02 14.13
N PRO A 546 -17.15 7.75 14.08
CA PRO A 546 -17.19 9.16 14.45
C PRO A 546 -16.83 9.45 15.92
N LEU A 547 -16.79 8.43 16.79
CA LEU A 547 -16.27 8.59 18.15
C LEU A 547 -14.79 8.98 18.14
N THR A 548 -13.98 8.58 17.16
CA THR A 548 -12.56 8.98 17.07
C THR A 548 -12.42 10.49 16.90
N LYS A 549 -13.27 11.12 16.09
CA LYS A 549 -13.23 12.58 15.85
C LYS A 549 -13.36 13.37 17.14
N LYS A 550 -14.27 12.97 18.04
CA LYS A 550 -14.44 13.62 19.35
C LYS A 550 -13.18 13.54 20.22
N PHE A 551 -12.44 12.43 20.16
CA PHE A 551 -11.18 12.29 20.90
C PHE A 551 -10.03 13.04 20.24
N GLN A 552 -9.94 13.01 18.90
CA GLN A 552 -8.94 13.77 18.15
C GLN A 552 -9.12 15.28 18.37
N GLU A 553 -10.35 15.78 18.37
CA GLU A 553 -10.63 17.19 18.67
C GLU A 553 -10.18 17.58 20.08
N GLN A 554 -10.38 16.71 21.08
CA GLN A 554 -9.97 16.97 22.46
C GLN A 554 -8.43 16.95 22.62
N GLY A 555 -7.75 15.94 22.07
CA GLY A 555 -6.29 15.84 22.11
C GLY A 555 -5.59 16.94 21.31
N LEU A 556 -6.09 17.24 20.11
CA LEU A 556 -5.57 18.32 19.27
C LEU A 556 -5.76 19.69 19.92
N THR A 557 -6.87 19.90 20.65
CA THR A 557 -7.10 21.14 21.40
C THR A 557 -6.08 21.30 22.53
N PHE A 558 -5.81 20.23 23.30
CA PHE A 558 -4.78 20.27 24.35
C PHE A 558 -3.38 20.52 23.77
N LYS A 559 -2.99 19.82 22.70
CA LYS A 559 -1.67 20.03 22.06
C LYS A 559 -1.50 21.41 21.45
N LYS A 560 -2.55 21.95 20.81
CA LYS A 560 -2.58 23.35 20.36
C LYS A 560 -2.39 24.34 21.52
N GLN A 561 -2.96 24.04 22.68
CA GLN A 561 -2.76 24.84 23.88
C GLN A 561 -1.33 24.68 24.43
N MET A 562 -0.73 23.49 24.37
CA MET A 562 0.65 23.24 24.80
C MET A 562 1.69 24.01 23.98
N ILE A 563 1.48 24.16 22.66
CA ILE A 563 2.40 24.94 21.80
C ILE A 563 2.17 26.46 21.89
N HIS A 564 1.18 26.92 22.65
CA HIS A 564 0.91 28.34 22.80
C HIS A 564 2.11 29.06 23.44
N PRO A 565 2.54 30.24 22.96
CA PRO A 565 3.75 30.91 23.43
C PRO A 565 3.81 31.11 24.95
N ASP A 566 2.69 31.52 25.58
CA ASP A 566 2.63 31.72 27.03
C ASP A 566 2.81 30.42 27.82
N VAL A 567 2.28 29.31 27.31
CA VAL A 567 2.42 27.98 27.93
C VAL A 567 3.85 27.50 27.79
N GLN A 568 4.43 27.64 26.59
CA GLN A 568 5.83 27.34 26.33
C GLN A 568 6.78 28.17 27.20
N HIS A 569 6.45 29.44 27.46
CA HIS A 569 7.21 30.29 28.36
C HIS A 569 7.23 29.72 29.78
N VAL A 570 6.06 29.35 30.33
CA VAL A 570 5.96 28.75 31.68
C VAL A 570 6.73 27.43 31.76
N CYS A 571 6.58 26.54 30.77
CA CYS A 571 7.33 25.27 30.73
C CYS A 571 8.85 25.50 30.69
N LYS A 572 9.33 26.48 29.89
CA LYS A 572 10.75 26.84 29.83
C LYS A 572 11.25 27.46 31.13
N SER A 573 10.47 28.32 31.79
CA SER A 573 10.84 28.92 33.07
C SER A 573 11.04 27.87 34.18
N GLN A 574 10.25 26.78 34.15
CA GLN A 574 10.35 25.69 35.13
C GLN A 574 11.23 24.52 34.66
N GLU A 575 11.78 24.57 33.45
CA GLU A 575 12.46 23.46 32.78
C GLU A 575 13.60 22.87 33.64
N ASN A 576 14.42 23.72 34.25
CA ASN A 576 15.55 23.27 35.08
C ASN A 576 15.11 22.49 36.33
N LYS A 577 14.00 22.89 36.95
CA LYS A 577 13.44 22.17 38.11
C LYS A 577 12.85 20.84 37.67
N LEU A 578 12.05 20.85 36.60
CA LEU A 578 11.42 19.66 36.06
C LEU A 578 12.46 18.63 35.58
N LYS A 579 13.55 19.07 34.93
CA LYS A 579 14.67 18.20 34.56
C LYS A 579 15.34 17.54 35.77
N ARG A 580 15.51 18.27 36.87
CA ARG A 580 16.09 17.71 38.11
C ARG A 580 15.21 16.60 38.68
N VAL A 581 13.89 16.82 38.69
CA VAL A 581 12.91 15.83 39.13
C VAL A 581 12.92 14.63 38.20
N PHE A 582 12.79 14.86 36.89
CA PHE A 582 12.86 13.80 35.88
C PHE A 582 14.12 12.95 36.03
N ASN A 583 15.29 13.58 36.18
CA ASN A 583 16.55 12.88 36.39
C ASN A 583 16.56 12.08 37.69
N THR A 584 15.97 12.59 38.77
CA THR A 584 15.93 11.87 40.06
C THR A 584 15.13 10.57 39.96
N TYR A 585 14.00 10.60 39.25
CA TYR A 585 13.15 9.41 39.10
C TYR A 585 13.65 8.47 38.00
N SER A 586 14.09 8.98 36.85
CA SER A 586 14.64 8.16 35.76
C SER A 586 15.94 7.42 36.12
N GLN A 587 16.66 7.84 37.16
CA GLN A 587 17.82 7.10 37.68
C GLN A 587 17.42 5.80 38.39
N LYS A 588 16.16 5.65 38.80
CA LYS A 588 15.60 4.43 39.40
C LYS A 588 15.08 3.44 38.37
N ASN A 589 15.09 3.82 37.10
CA ASN A 589 14.60 3.01 36.00
C ASN A 589 15.28 1.62 36.02
N LYS A 590 14.42 0.60 35.94
CA LYS A 590 14.81 -0.81 36.00
C LYS A 590 15.64 -1.22 34.78
N ASN A 591 15.39 -0.61 33.62
CA ASN A 591 16.17 -0.84 32.40
C ASN A 591 17.52 -0.08 32.47
N PRO A 592 18.66 -0.79 32.49
CA PRO A 592 19.98 -0.15 32.59
C PRO A 592 20.33 0.76 31.41
N GLN A 593 19.77 0.50 30.22
CA GLN A 593 20.05 1.28 29.01
C GLN A 593 19.32 2.63 28.99
N SER A 594 18.17 2.68 29.66
CA SER A 594 17.28 3.83 29.74
C SER A 594 17.49 4.69 31.00
N ARG A 595 18.24 4.17 31.98
CA ARG A 595 18.52 4.85 33.24
C ARG A 595 19.09 6.25 33.05
N GLY A 596 18.42 7.24 33.64
CA GLY A 596 18.78 8.66 33.57
C GLY A 596 18.48 9.34 32.24
N LYS A 597 17.89 8.62 31.27
CA LYS A 597 17.47 9.14 29.96
C LYS A 597 15.96 9.12 29.80
N LEU A 598 15.33 8.02 30.23
CA LEU A 598 13.90 7.80 30.12
C LEU A 598 13.33 7.43 31.49
N LEU A 599 12.09 7.86 31.72
CA LEU A 599 11.35 7.59 32.95
C LEU A 599 10.36 6.46 32.69
N ASP A 600 10.33 5.39 33.47
CA ASP A 600 9.31 4.36 33.28
C ASP A 600 7.96 4.75 33.95
N LEU A 601 6.88 4.04 33.60
CA LEU A 601 5.55 4.26 34.19
C LEU A 601 5.55 4.08 35.72
N SER A 602 6.30 3.12 36.24
CA SER A 602 6.35 2.83 37.68
C SER A 602 7.00 3.98 38.45
N ASP A 603 8.06 4.56 37.91
CA ASP A 603 8.79 5.69 38.46
C ASP A 603 7.94 6.96 38.37
N PHE A 604 7.21 7.15 37.27
CA PHE A 604 6.24 8.24 37.14
C PHE A 604 5.10 8.12 38.15
N GLU A 605 4.52 6.93 38.32
CA GLU A 605 3.53 6.66 39.38
C GLU A 605 4.10 6.93 40.77
N GLY A 606 5.36 6.54 41.02
CA GLY A 606 6.09 6.84 42.24
C GLY A 606 6.19 8.34 42.52
N LEU A 607 6.55 9.13 41.50
CA LEU A 607 6.56 10.59 41.59
C LEU A 607 5.19 11.16 41.97
N LEU A 608 4.13 10.71 41.31
CA LEU A 608 2.78 11.21 41.58
C LEU A 608 2.32 10.85 43.01
N LYS A 609 2.74 9.70 43.54
CA LYS A 609 2.52 9.31 44.94
C LYS A 609 3.30 10.22 45.90
N ASP A 610 4.59 10.42 45.65
CA ASP A 610 5.46 11.25 46.48
C ASP A 610 4.99 12.72 46.54
N ARG A 611 4.41 13.22 45.45
CA ARG A 611 3.82 14.56 45.37
C ARG A 611 2.34 14.62 45.76
N ARG A 612 1.75 13.52 46.21
CA ARG A 612 0.33 13.41 46.60
C ARG A 612 -0.63 13.89 45.50
N LEU A 613 -0.26 13.64 44.24
CA LEU A 613 -1.05 13.98 43.07
C LEU A 613 -2.10 12.91 42.75
N ILE A 614 -2.01 11.72 43.36
CA ILE A 614 -3.01 10.66 43.27
C ILE A 614 -4.01 10.82 44.42
N ASP A 615 -5.23 11.24 44.10
CA ASP A 615 -6.31 11.45 45.05
C ASP A 615 -7.68 11.20 44.40
N ALA A 616 -8.76 11.57 45.08
CA ALA A 616 -10.12 11.46 44.53
C ALA A 616 -10.33 12.32 43.27
N LEU A 617 -9.57 13.42 43.14
CA LEU A 617 -9.64 14.29 41.96
C LEU A 617 -8.85 13.71 40.80
N PHE A 618 -7.73 13.01 41.03
CA PHE A 618 -6.98 12.32 39.98
C PHE A 618 -6.65 10.87 40.41
N PRO A 619 -7.56 9.91 40.15
CA PRO A 619 -7.43 8.56 40.66
C PRO A 619 -6.39 7.74 39.87
N HIS A 620 -5.83 6.72 40.52
CA HIS A 620 -4.76 5.87 39.98
C HIS A 620 -5.06 5.30 38.58
N GLY A 621 -6.31 4.88 38.34
CA GLY A 621 -6.72 4.34 37.04
C GLY A 621 -6.62 5.34 35.87
N LYS A 622 -6.55 6.64 36.14
CA LYS A 622 -6.42 7.69 35.13
C LYS A 622 -4.99 7.90 34.63
N ILE A 623 -4.00 7.45 35.39
CA ILE A 623 -2.58 7.62 35.04
C ILE A 623 -2.28 6.87 33.74
N LYS A 624 -2.65 5.59 33.65
CA LYS A 624 -2.46 4.78 32.44
C LYS A 624 -3.15 5.37 31.20
N GLN A 625 -4.37 5.87 31.37
CA GLN A 625 -5.11 6.53 30.28
C GLN A 625 -4.39 7.79 29.80
N LEU A 626 -3.95 8.62 30.74
CA LEU A 626 -3.21 9.84 30.43
C LEU A 626 -1.92 9.54 29.67
N VAL A 627 -1.15 8.57 30.14
CA VAL A 627 0.13 8.17 29.54
C VAL A 627 -0.09 7.69 28.11
N ALA A 628 -1.11 6.85 27.89
CA ALA A 628 -1.51 6.42 26.55
C ALA A 628 -1.93 7.59 25.63
N PHE A 629 -2.47 8.69 26.17
CA PHE A 629 -2.80 9.88 25.37
C PHE A 629 -1.57 10.75 25.05
N VAL A 630 -0.61 10.83 25.96
CA VAL A 630 0.63 11.59 25.75
C VAL A 630 1.51 10.89 24.71
N GLN A 631 1.65 9.57 24.82
CA GLN A 631 2.50 8.75 23.94
C GLN A 631 1.86 8.44 22.57
N GLN A 632 0.57 8.78 22.38
CA GLN A 632 -0.20 8.48 21.17
C GLN A 632 0.38 9.08 19.87
N ASP A 633 1.20 10.13 19.95
CA ASP A 633 1.86 10.72 18.76
C ASP A 633 3.31 10.24 18.56
N GLY A 634 3.93 9.61 19.56
CA GLY A 634 5.33 9.17 19.50
C GLY A 634 5.52 7.74 18.99
N GLU A 635 4.53 6.85 19.20
CA GLU A 635 4.67 5.41 18.95
C GLU A 635 4.12 4.91 17.59
N ILE A 636 3.56 5.79 16.74
CA ILE A 636 2.89 5.33 15.50
C ILE A 636 3.89 4.74 14.48
N ALA A 637 5.18 5.11 14.54
CA ALA A 637 6.18 4.70 13.55
C ALA A 637 6.75 3.26 13.73
N ASN A 638 6.64 2.63 14.90
CA ASN A 638 7.37 1.38 15.21
C ASN A 638 6.51 0.15 15.56
N THR A 639 5.18 0.23 15.52
CA THR A 639 4.28 -0.83 16.02
C THR A 639 4.01 -2.03 15.08
N ALA A 640 4.87 -2.30 14.09
CA ALA A 640 4.68 -3.47 13.23
C ALA A 640 4.96 -4.83 13.91
N SER A 641 5.53 -4.83 15.12
CA SER A 641 6.04 -6.06 15.77
C SER A 641 5.37 -6.45 17.09
N SER A 642 4.41 -5.68 17.63
CA SER A 642 3.99 -5.84 19.05
C SER A 642 2.49 -5.88 19.32
N ILE A 643 1.67 -6.48 18.44
CA ILE A 643 0.27 -6.81 18.84
C ILE A 643 0.21 -7.86 19.97
N ASN A 644 1.30 -8.61 20.22
CA ASN A 644 1.44 -9.48 21.39
C ASN A 644 2.51 -8.98 22.39
N GLY A 645 2.81 -7.68 22.45
CA GLY A 645 3.91 -7.17 23.28
C GLY A 645 3.69 -5.78 23.85
N TYR A 646 2.72 -5.62 24.75
CA TYR A 646 2.87 -4.65 25.84
C TYR A 646 3.56 -5.38 26.99
N ASP A 647 4.89 -5.40 26.92
CA ASP A 647 5.74 -5.72 28.05
C ASP A 647 6.31 -4.40 28.60
N ALA A 648 5.89 -4.07 29.82
CA ALA A 648 6.59 -3.31 30.87
C ALA A 648 7.40 -2.03 30.62
N GLU A 649 7.52 -1.46 29.41
CA GLU A 649 8.44 -0.34 29.13
C GLU A 649 7.75 0.89 28.52
N SER A 650 6.60 1.33 29.05
CA SER A 650 6.13 2.69 28.76
C SER A 650 7.12 3.69 29.37
N GLU A 651 8.07 4.11 28.56
CA GLU A 651 9.15 5.02 28.92
C GLU A 651 8.87 6.42 28.37
N PHE A 652 8.98 7.45 29.22
CA PHE A 652 8.81 8.85 28.84
C PHE A 652 10.14 9.48 28.45
N VAL A 653 10.17 10.18 27.33
CA VAL A 653 11.15 11.26 27.15
C VAL A 653 10.75 12.48 27.99
N PHE A 654 11.70 13.39 28.23
CA PHE A 654 11.45 14.58 29.06
C PHE A 654 10.27 15.44 28.57
N SER A 655 10.06 15.56 27.25
CA SER A 655 8.92 16.30 26.71
C SER A 655 7.58 15.66 27.04
N GLU A 656 7.48 14.33 26.96
CA GLU A 656 6.26 13.59 27.33
C GLU A 656 6.00 13.67 28.83
N PHE A 657 7.05 13.64 29.64
CA PHE A 657 6.93 13.87 31.07
C PHE A 657 6.32 15.25 31.39
N VAL A 658 6.80 16.31 30.72
CA VAL A 658 6.24 17.66 30.88
C VAL A 658 4.80 17.73 30.40
N GLU A 659 4.48 17.08 29.29
CA GLU A 659 3.12 17.02 28.75
C GLU A 659 2.16 16.29 29.71
N ALA A 660 2.58 15.16 30.29
CA ALA A 660 1.82 14.42 31.27
C ALA A 660 1.53 15.25 32.52
N LEU A 661 2.54 15.93 33.09
CA LEU A 661 2.33 16.84 34.21
C LEU A 661 1.38 18.00 33.85
N SER A 662 1.51 18.53 32.64
CA SER A 662 0.67 19.63 32.17
C SER A 662 -0.80 19.21 32.04
N ALA A 663 -1.06 17.99 31.60
CA ALA A 663 -2.40 17.43 31.56
C ALA A 663 -2.98 17.21 32.97
N ILE A 664 -2.16 16.76 33.93
CA ILE A 664 -2.58 16.64 35.34
C ILE A 664 -2.95 18.01 35.92
N ALA A 665 -2.19 19.06 35.60
CA ALA A 665 -2.51 20.43 36.03
C ALA A 665 -3.90 20.87 35.55
N VAL A 666 -4.26 20.57 34.30
CA VAL A 666 -5.61 20.86 33.76
C VAL A 666 -6.67 20.02 34.45
N TYR A 667 -6.37 18.75 34.74
CA TYR A 667 -7.32 17.85 35.39
C TYR A 667 -7.64 18.30 36.81
N ARG A 668 -6.63 18.73 37.57
CA ARG A 668 -6.80 19.23 38.94
C ARG A 668 -7.48 20.60 38.99
N ASN A 669 -7.24 21.44 37.98
CA ASN A 669 -7.88 22.74 37.87
C ASN A 669 -8.74 22.84 36.61
N ALA A 670 -9.94 22.25 36.69
CA ALA A 670 -10.90 22.21 35.59
C ALA A 670 -11.62 23.57 35.33
N ASN A 671 -11.24 24.66 36.01
CA ASN A 671 -11.87 25.97 35.82
C ASN A 671 -11.64 26.48 34.37
N PRO A 672 -12.68 26.61 33.53
CA PRO A 672 -12.51 26.99 32.13
C PRO A 672 -12.12 28.47 31.94
N TYR A 673 -12.29 29.31 32.96
CA TYR A 673 -12.01 30.75 32.89
C TYR A 673 -10.57 31.12 33.26
N LEU A 674 -9.81 30.17 33.81
CA LEU A 674 -8.41 30.39 34.15
C LEU A 674 -7.53 30.02 32.94
N PRO A 675 -6.66 30.92 32.44
CA PRO A 675 -5.78 30.62 31.33
C PRO A 675 -4.87 29.42 31.62
N PHE A 676 -4.59 28.60 30.60
CA PHE A 676 -3.81 27.37 30.77
C PHE A 676 -2.41 27.64 31.33
N ALA A 677 -1.71 28.68 30.85
CA ALA A 677 -0.42 29.09 31.38
C ALA A 677 -0.46 29.36 32.90
N LYS A 678 -1.53 30.00 33.39
CA LYS A 678 -1.72 30.26 34.83
C LYS A 678 -1.99 28.99 35.62
N LYS A 679 -2.76 28.04 35.08
CA LYS A 679 -2.94 26.72 35.71
C LYS A 679 -1.62 25.98 35.88
N LEU A 680 -0.78 26.01 34.84
CA LEU A 680 0.54 25.36 34.87
C LEU A 680 1.49 26.02 35.84
N GLU A 681 1.52 27.36 35.85
CA GLU A 681 2.36 28.12 36.77
C GLU A 681 2.02 27.79 38.23
N THR A 682 0.74 27.88 38.62
CA THR A 682 0.29 27.51 39.97
C THR A 682 0.59 26.05 40.30
N PHE A 683 0.34 25.14 39.35
CA PHE A 683 0.60 23.71 39.56
C PHE A 683 2.09 23.42 39.76
N PHE A 684 2.98 24.00 38.95
CA PHE A 684 4.41 23.77 39.14
C PHE A 684 4.91 24.39 40.44
N GLU A 685 4.45 25.59 40.81
CA GLU A 685 4.85 26.23 42.08
C GLU A 685 4.39 25.46 43.33
N GLU A 686 3.19 24.88 43.29
CA GLU A 686 2.62 24.15 44.43
C GLU A 686 3.30 22.78 44.64
N TYR A 687 3.67 22.09 43.55
CA TYR A 687 4.11 20.70 43.61
C TYR A 687 5.61 20.47 43.29
N PHE A 688 6.36 21.47 42.77
CA PHE A 688 7.75 21.30 42.29
C PHE A 688 8.70 22.49 42.52
#